data_AF-A0A0W0CAD2-F1
#
_entry.id   AF-A0A0W0CAD2-F1
#
_cell.length_a   1.000
_cell.length_b   1.000
_cell.length_c   1.000
_cell.angle_alpha   90.00
_cell.angle_beta   90.00
_cell.angle_gamma   90.00
#
_symmetry.space_group_name_H-M   'P 1'
#
loop_
_entity.id
_entity.type
_entity.pdbx_description
1 polymer ?
#
loop_
_entity_poly.entity_id
_entity_poly.type
_entity_poly.pdbx_seq_one_letter_code
_entity_poly.pdbx_strand_id
1 'polypeptide(L)'
;MEPLISTAIDNLLSANATVTTDFIKVQLDIIYHQTIKFGLTNLELRNIIHFITTTQLITDETKLYIIHNCLYPCEVIGKEVVMEILSKLGTTTIYSPYELTTPKTVQTALCEWLVNAFFLVDIEQIREFDSFWIHLWKYSYLQKWLTYIIVWTANPHNVKQWKIRMIHNIAINLGYLESSGYAVIILKKYQQICGYSAEINDILPTLRFPYRRIIKVQNIRLRNRFFKNTSDILITSTPDTFNMEKLENRIQMLINSLLIDEIKSSQGVKPSIIDKNIDIELLIPKNSTQLIDRWNLMQPSDIVISSELFHPNNKINYYILAFISTKRSPQFVEDYITDYFMRHLSDNEDNFGNAYKSFLAFVKLLLLIYPNISLSLTKTIGNGTQYDVKKSVLMGVLPAILPKSKINIESIQKCIFNIISSNFNTQNLLSQKSLNLSVVTTRLYFDLYFLIFLNSELAADLSSLFHRAGTLGFRRTIETTYNFGDISSSVYYLNLVTSIIDSNELYKSVPGLIIKPNILKSLIMVFDPLLLNSCCKYLTQSKGALSVNIQDKDLIRCHNQLLLDTTNYLWRNKILSSRSLFDISTKFIKQVVDNLYLPDCDKKDKNVFGLPGVPTTGFVFLQAVRRLEGTHGARSHYNTDYTSSGFKKFKSNQEEKGDWLHDIEDFDEFRRVVLKEFTSIDCVKEIAVFLYTFLKSLTSNL
;
A
#
# COMPACT_ATOMS: atom_id res chain seq x y z
N MET A 1 -34.98 -25.46 -21.41
CA MET A 1 -35.60 -26.70 -20.91
C MET A 1 -36.39 -26.48 -19.61
N GLU A 2 -36.73 -25.23 -19.27
CA GLU A 2 -37.65 -24.84 -18.19
C GLU A 2 -39.15 -25.19 -18.36
N PRO A 3 -39.74 -25.43 -19.57
CA PRO A 3 -41.19 -25.46 -19.70
C PRO A 3 -41.86 -26.72 -19.11
N LEU A 4 -41.10 -27.75 -18.75
CA LEU A 4 -41.66 -28.98 -18.17
C LEU A 4 -41.90 -28.87 -16.66
N ILE A 5 -41.09 -28.08 -15.93
CA ILE A 5 -41.27 -27.88 -14.49
C ILE A 5 -42.46 -26.95 -14.24
N SER A 6 -42.50 -25.81 -14.94
CA SER A 6 -43.59 -24.84 -14.82
C SER A 6 -44.94 -25.45 -15.18
N THR A 7 -45.02 -26.21 -16.28
CA THR A 7 -46.26 -26.90 -16.67
C THR A 7 -46.68 -27.97 -15.66
N ALA A 8 -45.75 -28.71 -15.05
CA ALA A 8 -46.08 -29.66 -13.99
C ALA A 8 -46.62 -28.97 -12.73
N ILE A 9 -46.08 -27.81 -12.36
CA ILE A 9 -46.54 -27.01 -11.22
C ILE A 9 -47.93 -26.42 -11.49
N ASP A 10 -48.15 -25.89 -12.70
CA ASP A 10 -49.45 -25.34 -13.10
C ASP A 10 -50.54 -26.42 -13.18
N ASN A 11 -50.17 -27.62 -13.63
CA ASN A 11 -51.05 -28.79 -13.61
C ASN A 11 -51.40 -29.26 -12.19
N LEU A 12 -50.48 -29.09 -11.23
CA LEU A 12 -50.76 -29.36 -9.81
C LEU A 12 -51.63 -28.26 -9.18
N LEU A 13 -51.40 -26.99 -9.49
CA LEU A 13 -52.21 -25.87 -8.99
C LEU A 13 -53.65 -25.92 -9.49
N SER A 14 -53.88 -26.43 -10.71
CA SER A 14 -55.20 -26.61 -11.30
C SER A 14 -55.90 -27.93 -10.93
N ALA A 15 -55.22 -28.81 -10.19
CA ALA A 15 -55.78 -30.09 -9.79
C ALA A 15 -56.85 -29.91 -8.69
N ASN A 16 -58.04 -30.47 -8.93
CA ASN A 16 -59.17 -30.49 -8.00
C ASN A 16 -59.44 -31.92 -7.51
N ALA A 17 -60.40 -32.09 -6.59
CA ALA A 17 -60.79 -33.39 -6.01
C ALA A 17 -61.27 -34.46 -7.02
N THR A 18 -61.45 -34.10 -8.29
CA THR A 18 -61.85 -34.97 -9.41
C THR A 18 -60.68 -35.60 -10.17
N VAL A 19 -59.44 -35.20 -9.88
CA VAL A 19 -58.23 -35.69 -10.57
C VAL A 19 -57.78 -37.02 -9.97
N THR A 20 -57.33 -37.96 -10.82
CA THR A 20 -56.87 -39.29 -10.38
C THR A 20 -55.56 -39.19 -9.59
N THR A 21 -55.41 -40.04 -8.58
CA THR A 21 -54.20 -40.12 -7.73
C THR A 21 -52.94 -40.42 -8.53
N ASP A 22 -53.06 -41.17 -9.64
CA ASP A 22 -51.93 -41.49 -10.52
C ASP A 22 -51.47 -40.29 -11.35
N PHE A 23 -52.35 -39.36 -11.72
CA PHE A 23 -51.95 -38.12 -12.38
C PHE A 23 -51.10 -37.25 -11.44
N ILE A 24 -51.52 -37.12 -10.17
CA ILE A 24 -50.77 -36.37 -9.17
C ILE A 24 -49.39 -36.98 -8.93
N LYS A 25 -49.28 -38.32 -8.86
CA LYS A 25 -47.98 -39.00 -8.73
C LYS A 25 -47.05 -38.72 -9.90
N VAL A 26 -47.55 -38.79 -11.13
CA VAL A 26 -46.73 -38.52 -12.33
C VAL A 26 -46.19 -37.09 -12.30
N GLN A 27 -47.01 -36.10 -11.94
CA GLN A 27 -46.54 -34.71 -11.83
C GLN A 27 -45.52 -34.53 -10.69
N LEU A 28 -45.71 -35.20 -9.55
CA LEU A 28 -44.74 -35.17 -8.44
C LEU A 28 -43.40 -35.83 -8.80
N ASP A 29 -43.42 -36.92 -9.58
CA ASP A 29 -42.20 -37.59 -10.06
C ASP A 29 -41.42 -36.72 -11.06
N ILE A 30 -42.14 -36.00 -11.94
CA ILE A 30 -41.54 -35.01 -12.85
C ILE A 30 -40.82 -33.93 -12.04
N ILE A 31 -41.49 -33.36 -11.02
CA ILE A 31 -40.90 -32.35 -10.15
C ILE A 31 -39.68 -32.92 -9.41
N TYR A 32 -39.76 -34.13 -8.86
CA TYR A 32 -38.66 -34.73 -8.12
C TYR A 32 -37.38 -34.88 -8.97
N HIS A 33 -37.51 -35.39 -10.20
CA HIS A 33 -36.35 -35.63 -11.05
C HIS A 33 -35.79 -34.37 -11.71
N GLN A 34 -36.64 -33.39 -11.99
CA GLN A 34 -36.22 -32.15 -12.66
C GLN A 34 -35.65 -31.12 -11.70
N THR A 35 -36.18 -31.00 -10.48
CA THR A 35 -35.69 -30.05 -9.46
C THR A 35 -34.25 -30.31 -9.02
N ILE A 36 -33.83 -31.57 -8.95
CA ILE A 36 -32.44 -31.94 -8.61
C ILE A 36 -31.45 -31.50 -9.71
N LYS A 37 -31.91 -31.39 -10.97
CA LYS A 37 -31.05 -31.08 -12.12
C LYS A 37 -31.00 -29.59 -12.45
N PHE A 38 -32.12 -28.89 -12.35
CA PHE A 38 -32.25 -27.50 -12.80
C PHE A 38 -32.57 -26.50 -11.68
N GLY A 39 -33.03 -26.97 -10.52
CA GLY A 39 -33.57 -26.12 -9.46
C GLY A 39 -34.93 -25.52 -9.82
N LEU A 40 -35.37 -24.57 -8.99
CA LEU A 40 -36.64 -23.86 -9.07
C LEU A 40 -36.40 -22.35 -9.05
N THR A 41 -37.09 -21.62 -9.92
CA THR A 41 -37.13 -20.16 -9.94
C THR A 41 -37.98 -19.60 -8.79
N ASN A 42 -37.87 -18.31 -8.49
CA ASN A 42 -38.67 -17.68 -7.43
C ASN A 42 -40.19 -17.83 -7.61
N LEU A 43 -40.68 -17.74 -8.85
CA LEU A 43 -42.10 -17.92 -9.19
C LEU A 43 -42.55 -19.37 -8.91
N GLU A 44 -41.76 -20.34 -9.36
CA GLU A 44 -42.04 -21.77 -9.16
C GLU A 44 -41.98 -22.16 -7.67
N LEU A 45 -41.01 -21.62 -6.92
CA LEU A 45 -40.90 -21.80 -5.47
C LEU A 45 -42.15 -21.27 -4.75
N ARG A 46 -42.58 -20.05 -5.10
CA ARG A 46 -43.79 -19.45 -4.52
C ARG A 46 -45.02 -20.31 -4.79
N ASN A 47 -45.19 -20.76 -6.04
CA ASN A 47 -46.32 -21.57 -6.47
C ASN A 47 -46.36 -22.95 -5.80
N ILE A 48 -45.22 -23.63 -5.70
CA ILE A 48 -45.12 -24.91 -4.99
C ILE A 48 -45.40 -24.74 -3.49
N ILE A 49 -44.85 -23.71 -2.85
CA ILE A 49 -45.08 -23.44 -1.42
C ILE A 49 -46.55 -23.13 -1.17
N HIS A 50 -47.18 -22.35 -2.05
CA HIS A 50 -48.61 -22.09 -1.99
C HIS A 50 -49.42 -23.40 -2.10
N PHE A 51 -49.11 -24.25 -3.08
CA PHE A 51 -49.76 -25.55 -3.27
C PHE A 51 -49.61 -26.47 -2.05
N ILE A 52 -48.41 -26.63 -1.50
CA ILE A 52 -48.14 -27.50 -0.34
C ILE A 52 -48.95 -27.06 0.88
N THR A 53 -49.10 -25.74 1.05
CA THR A 53 -49.73 -25.15 2.23
C THR A 53 -51.26 -25.12 2.14
N THR A 54 -51.84 -24.92 0.97
CA THR A 54 -53.30 -24.78 0.80
C THR A 54 -54.01 -26.09 0.46
N THR A 55 -53.34 -27.04 -0.20
CA THR A 55 -54.03 -28.23 -0.70
C THR A 55 -54.23 -29.31 0.36
N GLN A 56 -55.38 -29.98 0.28
CA GLN A 56 -55.68 -31.20 1.05
C GLN A 56 -55.52 -32.48 0.22
N LEU A 57 -55.11 -32.36 -1.05
CA LEU A 57 -55.01 -33.47 -1.99
C LEU A 57 -53.86 -34.44 -1.67
N ILE A 58 -52.87 -33.98 -0.91
CA ILE A 58 -51.63 -34.71 -0.62
C ILE A 58 -51.47 -34.84 0.90
N THR A 59 -50.97 -35.99 1.35
CA THR A 59 -50.69 -36.26 2.77
C THR A 59 -49.57 -35.39 3.32
N ASP A 60 -49.60 -35.12 4.62
CA ASP A 60 -48.57 -34.33 5.31
C ASP A 60 -47.16 -34.93 5.15
N GLU A 61 -47.03 -36.26 5.09
CA GLU A 61 -45.76 -36.93 4.85
C GLU A 61 -45.17 -36.62 3.47
N THR A 62 -46.01 -36.60 2.45
CA THR A 62 -45.59 -36.28 1.09
C THR A 62 -45.24 -34.78 0.97
N LYS A 63 -45.98 -33.91 1.66
CA LYS A 63 -45.64 -32.48 1.77
C LYS A 63 -44.26 -32.27 2.40
N LEU A 64 -43.97 -32.97 3.50
CA LEU A 64 -42.66 -32.94 4.15
C LEU A 64 -41.55 -33.46 3.23
N TYR A 65 -41.83 -34.52 2.47
CA TYR A 65 -40.88 -35.07 1.50
C TYR A 65 -40.52 -34.06 0.41
N ILE A 66 -41.51 -33.35 -0.14
CA ILE A 66 -41.30 -32.31 -1.17
C ILE A 66 -40.45 -31.17 -0.61
N ILE A 67 -40.76 -30.67 0.60
CA ILE A 67 -40.01 -29.58 1.24
C ILE A 67 -38.54 -29.95 1.42
N HIS A 68 -38.27 -31.19 1.82
CA HIS A 68 -36.91 -31.63 2.15
C HIS A 68 -36.06 -32.01 0.93
N ASN A 69 -36.68 -32.44 -0.17
CA ASN A 69 -35.96 -33.04 -1.30
C ASN A 69 -36.19 -32.37 -2.66
N CYS A 70 -37.13 -31.43 -2.79
CA CYS A 70 -37.46 -30.82 -4.09
C CYS A 70 -37.27 -29.29 -4.11
N LEU A 71 -37.29 -28.61 -2.97
CA LEU A 71 -37.18 -27.15 -2.91
C LEU A 71 -35.72 -26.67 -3.08
N TYR A 72 -35.15 -26.85 -4.26
CA TYR A 72 -33.79 -26.35 -4.57
C TYR A 72 -33.87 -25.04 -5.35
N PRO A 73 -33.46 -23.89 -4.79
CA PRO A 73 -33.46 -22.63 -5.53
C PRO A 73 -32.37 -22.60 -6.61
N CYS A 74 -32.69 -22.05 -7.78
CA CYS A 74 -31.73 -21.82 -8.88
C CYS A 74 -31.13 -20.39 -8.90
N GLU A 75 -31.66 -19.50 -8.06
CA GLU A 75 -31.29 -18.07 -7.99
C GLU A 75 -31.41 -17.53 -6.54
N VAL A 76 -31.11 -16.24 -6.33
CA VAL A 76 -31.30 -15.55 -5.06
C VAL A 76 -32.79 -15.55 -4.69
N ILE A 77 -33.12 -15.91 -3.44
CA ILE A 77 -34.51 -15.99 -2.98
C ILE A 77 -35.10 -14.59 -2.88
N GLY A 78 -36.16 -14.33 -3.65
CA GLY A 78 -36.87 -13.06 -3.67
C GLY A 78 -37.81 -12.87 -2.47
N LYS A 79 -38.11 -11.60 -2.17
CA LYS A 79 -39.05 -11.18 -1.11
C LYS A 79 -40.43 -11.85 -1.19
N GLU A 80 -40.91 -12.13 -2.39
CA GLU A 80 -42.23 -12.73 -2.63
C GLU A 80 -42.35 -14.15 -2.04
N VAL A 81 -41.30 -14.96 -2.17
CA VAL A 81 -41.26 -16.33 -1.62
C VAL A 81 -41.32 -16.29 -0.09
N VAL A 82 -40.58 -15.35 0.51
CA VAL A 82 -40.54 -15.14 1.97
C VAL A 82 -41.90 -14.66 2.47
N MET A 83 -42.55 -13.75 1.75
CA MET A 83 -43.90 -13.28 2.07
C MET A 83 -44.94 -14.40 2.00
N GLU A 84 -44.85 -15.27 1.00
CA GLU A 84 -45.73 -16.43 0.90
C GLU A 84 -45.55 -17.35 2.11
N ILE A 85 -44.30 -17.67 2.50
CA ILE A 85 -44.02 -18.45 3.72
C ILE A 85 -44.61 -17.75 4.94
N LEU A 86 -44.33 -16.47 5.14
CA LEU A 86 -44.82 -15.67 6.28
C LEU A 86 -46.35 -15.69 6.38
N SER A 87 -47.05 -15.60 5.26
CA SER A 87 -48.52 -15.59 5.22
C SER A 87 -49.15 -16.91 5.70
N LYS A 88 -48.40 -18.01 5.65
CA LYS A 88 -48.87 -19.37 5.99
C LYS A 88 -48.41 -19.88 7.35
N LEU A 89 -47.67 -19.06 8.11
CA LEU A 89 -47.21 -19.38 9.47
C LEU A 89 -48.20 -18.87 10.51
N GLY A 90 -48.57 -19.73 11.46
CA GLY A 90 -49.47 -19.37 12.56
C GLY A 90 -50.51 -20.42 12.87
N THR A 91 -51.49 -20.04 13.68
CA THR A 91 -52.62 -20.90 14.07
C THR A 91 -53.93 -20.16 13.83
N THR A 92 -55.03 -20.89 13.66
CA THR A 92 -56.37 -20.31 13.58
C THR A 92 -56.60 -19.40 14.77
N THR A 93 -57.05 -18.17 14.49
CA THR A 93 -57.44 -17.21 15.52
C THR A 93 -58.94 -17.06 15.54
N ILE A 94 -59.48 -16.41 16.58
CA ILE A 94 -60.91 -16.07 16.68
C ILE A 94 -61.36 -15.22 15.47
N TYR A 95 -60.45 -14.47 14.86
CA TYR A 95 -60.70 -13.63 13.69
C TYR A 95 -60.63 -14.40 12.36
N SER A 96 -60.02 -15.58 12.33
CA SER A 96 -59.92 -16.45 11.15
C SER A 96 -60.24 -17.92 11.47
N PRO A 97 -61.46 -18.23 11.96
CA PRO A 97 -61.81 -19.59 12.38
C PRO A 97 -61.98 -20.57 11.21
N TYR A 98 -62.32 -20.07 10.02
CA TYR A 98 -62.56 -20.87 8.82
C TYR A 98 -61.34 -20.95 7.89
N GLU A 99 -60.23 -20.29 8.26
CA GLU A 99 -59.00 -20.34 7.46
C GLU A 99 -58.34 -21.71 7.62
N LEU A 100 -58.03 -22.33 6.47
CA LEU A 100 -57.42 -23.64 6.44
C LEU A 100 -56.00 -23.55 7.02
N THR A 101 -55.78 -24.15 8.19
CA THR A 101 -54.47 -24.09 8.83
C THR A 101 -53.52 -25.11 8.25
N THR A 102 -52.31 -24.63 7.95
CA THR A 102 -51.18 -25.49 7.62
C THR A 102 -50.79 -26.32 8.84
N PRO A 103 -50.51 -27.62 8.68
CA PRO A 103 -50.03 -28.45 9.78
C PRO A 103 -48.75 -27.89 10.39
N LYS A 104 -48.64 -27.93 11.73
CA LYS A 104 -47.47 -27.40 12.46
C LYS A 104 -46.14 -28.02 12.01
N THR A 105 -46.15 -29.28 11.62
CA THR A 105 -45.00 -30.02 11.08
C THR A 105 -44.52 -29.43 9.76
N VAL A 106 -45.45 -29.13 8.85
CA VAL A 106 -45.18 -28.50 7.54
C VAL A 106 -44.64 -27.07 7.74
N GLN A 107 -45.24 -26.28 8.63
CA GLN A 107 -44.73 -24.94 8.98
C GLN A 107 -43.29 -24.99 9.52
N THR A 108 -43.00 -25.94 10.41
CA THR A 108 -41.66 -26.13 10.96
C THR A 108 -40.65 -26.51 9.88
N ALA A 109 -41.03 -27.38 8.95
CA ALA A 109 -40.19 -27.80 7.82
C ALA A 109 -39.91 -26.65 6.84
N LEU A 110 -40.87 -25.76 6.60
CA LEU A 110 -40.66 -24.55 5.79
C LEU A 110 -39.67 -23.58 6.46
N CYS A 111 -39.77 -23.37 7.77
CA CYS A 111 -38.80 -22.56 8.51
C CYS A 111 -37.41 -23.21 8.52
N GLU A 112 -37.31 -24.53 8.68
CA GLU A 112 -36.05 -25.27 8.56
C GLU A 112 -35.44 -25.11 7.16
N TRP A 113 -36.25 -25.22 6.12
CA TRP A 113 -35.81 -25.02 4.74
C TRP A 113 -35.27 -23.61 4.52
N LEU A 114 -35.99 -22.58 4.98
CA LEU A 114 -35.58 -21.18 4.85
C LEU A 114 -34.25 -20.91 5.58
N VAL A 115 -34.04 -21.51 6.75
CA VAL A 115 -32.75 -21.44 7.47
C VAL A 115 -31.63 -22.10 6.66
N ASN A 116 -31.88 -23.25 6.03
CA ASN A 116 -30.89 -23.92 5.18
C ASN A 116 -30.59 -23.13 3.90
N ALA A 117 -31.57 -22.43 3.33
CA ALA A 117 -31.41 -21.63 2.12
C ALA A 117 -31.02 -20.17 2.39
N PHE A 118 -30.81 -19.77 3.66
CA PHE A 118 -30.62 -18.38 4.05
C PHE A 118 -29.37 -17.72 3.46
N PHE A 119 -28.37 -18.49 3.04
CA PHE A 119 -27.18 -17.96 2.36
C PHE A 119 -27.48 -17.38 0.96
N LEU A 120 -28.67 -17.68 0.40
CA LEU A 120 -29.19 -17.19 -0.88
C LEU A 120 -30.24 -16.09 -0.72
N VAL A 121 -30.53 -15.68 0.52
CA VAL A 121 -31.52 -14.67 0.83
C VAL A 121 -30.87 -13.29 0.85
N ASP A 122 -31.55 -12.29 0.26
CA ASP A 122 -31.20 -10.89 0.49
C ASP A 122 -31.68 -10.44 1.88
N ILE A 123 -30.75 -10.39 2.84
CA ILE A 123 -31.00 -10.04 4.24
C ILE A 123 -31.73 -8.70 4.36
N GLU A 124 -31.46 -7.75 3.47
CA GLU A 124 -32.04 -6.42 3.55
C GLU A 124 -33.51 -6.38 3.15
N GLN A 125 -33.91 -7.13 2.13
CA GLN A 125 -35.32 -7.25 1.74
C GLN A 125 -36.15 -7.91 2.85
N ILE A 126 -35.54 -8.79 3.62
CA ILE A 126 -36.20 -9.47 4.75
C ILE A 126 -36.20 -8.62 6.03
N ARG A 127 -35.30 -7.63 6.18
CA ARG A 127 -35.26 -6.76 7.38
C ARG A 127 -36.57 -6.01 7.61
N GLU A 128 -37.33 -5.70 6.55
CA GLU A 128 -38.67 -5.12 6.67
C GLU A 128 -39.62 -6.00 7.51
N PHE A 129 -39.38 -7.32 7.51
CA PHE A 129 -40.18 -8.30 8.23
C PHE A 129 -39.67 -8.62 9.64
N ASP A 130 -38.65 -7.91 10.15
CA ASP A 130 -38.03 -8.21 11.45
C ASP A 130 -39.06 -8.23 12.61
N SER A 131 -40.03 -7.32 12.59
CA SER A 131 -41.13 -7.33 13.56
C SER A 131 -42.00 -8.58 13.43
N PHE A 132 -42.30 -9.03 12.20
CA PHE A 132 -43.10 -10.24 11.95
C PHE A 132 -42.40 -11.49 12.49
N TRP A 133 -41.09 -11.64 12.26
CA TRP A 133 -40.32 -12.76 12.78
C TRP A 133 -40.36 -12.86 14.31
N ILE A 134 -40.26 -11.72 15.00
CA ILE A 134 -40.34 -11.66 16.47
C ILE A 134 -41.75 -11.98 16.96
N HIS A 135 -42.79 -11.56 16.23
CA HIS A 135 -44.17 -11.94 16.55
C HIS A 135 -44.45 -13.42 16.36
N LEU A 136 -43.95 -14.03 15.28
CA LEU A 136 -44.05 -15.46 15.02
C LEU A 136 -43.21 -16.30 16.00
N TRP A 137 -42.15 -15.74 16.58
CA TRP A 137 -41.33 -16.38 17.61
C TRP A 137 -42.10 -16.69 18.91
N LYS A 138 -43.33 -16.18 19.07
CA LYS A 138 -44.25 -16.63 20.13
C LYS A 138 -44.65 -18.10 20.00
N TYR A 139 -44.64 -18.68 18.81
CA TYR A 139 -45.08 -20.06 18.60
C TYR A 139 -43.96 -21.06 18.94
N SER A 140 -44.19 -21.92 19.95
CA SER A 140 -43.16 -22.83 20.49
C SER A 140 -42.52 -23.75 19.46
N TYR A 141 -43.30 -24.23 18.50
CA TYR A 141 -42.84 -25.16 17.46
C TYR A 141 -41.96 -24.48 16.39
N LEU A 142 -42.04 -23.16 16.24
CA LEU A 142 -41.23 -22.39 15.26
C LEU A 142 -39.98 -21.77 15.88
N GLN A 143 -39.95 -21.59 17.21
CA GLN A 143 -38.90 -20.85 17.93
C GLN A 143 -37.48 -21.24 17.53
N LYS A 144 -37.19 -22.54 17.45
CA LYS A 144 -35.86 -23.06 17.13
C LYS A 144 -35.30 -22.48 15.83
N TRP A 145 -36.09 -22.52 14.75
CA TRP A 145 -35.63 -22.10 13.43
C TRP A 145 -35.70 -20.58 13.25
N LEU A 146 -36.72 -19.94 13.82
CA LEU A 146 -36.87 -18.49 13.79
C LEU A 146 -35.76 -17.76 14.57
N THR A 147 -35.19 -18.37 15.61
CA THR A 147 -34.06 -17.79 16.34
C THR A 147 -32.86 -17.51 15.43
N TYR A 148 -32.53 -18.41 14.49
CA TYR A 148 -31.43 -18.18 13.56
C TYR A 148 -31.72 -17.01 12.61
N ILE A 149 -32.95 -16.94 12.09
CA ILE A 149 -33.38 -15.85 11.21
C ILE A 149 -33.27 -14.51 11.93
N ILE A 150 -33.80 -14.39 13.15
CA ILE A 150 -33.77 -13.15 13.95
C ILE A 150 -32.32 -12.71 14.25
N VAL A 151 -31.42 -13.67 14.50
CA VAL A 151 -29.99 -13.37 14.74
C VAL A 151 -29.31 -12.87 13.47
N TRP A 152 -29.62 -13.46 12.32
CA TRP A 152 -29.04 -13.07 11.04
C TRP A 152 -29.63 -11.78 10.45
N THR A 153 -30.86 -11.40 10.80
CA THR A 153 -31.49 -10.13 10.39
C THR A 153 -31.22 -8.96 11.33
N ALA A 154 -30.57 -9.19 12.47
CA ALA A 154 -30.32 -8.17 13.47
C ALA A 154 -29.45 -7.00 12.96
N ASN A 155 -29.86 -5.78 13.28
CA ASN A 155 -29.16 -4.52 12.95
C ASN A 155 -29.34 -3.53 14.12
N PRO A 156 -28.38 -2.61 14.38
CA PRO A 156 -28.47 -1.64 15.47
C PRO A 156 -29.80 -0.89 15.57
N HIS A 157 -30.39 -0.48 14.44
CA HIS A 157 -31.63 0.29 14.39
C HIS A 157 -32.88 -0.55 14.72
N ASN A 158 -32.80 -1.87 14.53
CA ASN A 158 -33.92 -2.79 14.73
C ASN A 158 -34.04 -3.28 16.18
N VAL A 159 -33.02 -3.06 17.02
CA VAL A 159 -33.03 -3.41 18.45
C VAL A 159 -33.82 -2.36 19.23
N LYS A 160 -35.13 -2.60 19.40
CA LYS A 160 -36.03 -1.73 20.17
C LYS A 160 -36.35 -2.35 21.53
N GLN A 161 -36.54 -1.50 22.54
CA GLN A 161 -36.85 -1.93 23.92
C GLN A 161 -38.06 -2.88 24.01
N TRP A 162 -39.10 -2.64 23.20
CA TRP A 162 -40.29 -3.50 23.19
C TRP A 162 -39.99 -4.94 22.73
N LYS A 163 -39.02 -5.14 21.83
CA LYS A 163 -38.59 -6.46 21.37
C LYS A 163 -37.86 -7.22 22.47
N ILE A 164 -36.96 -6.53 23.18
CA ILE A 164 -36.22 -7.07 24.33
C ILE A 164 -37.20 -7.53 25.41
N ARG A 165 -38.20 -6.71 25.76
CA ARG A 165 -39.26 -7.06 26.73
C ARG A 165 -40.12 -8.24 26.26
N MET A 166 -40.47 -8.29 24.97
CA MET A 166 -41.25 -9.39 24.41
C MET A 166 -40.47 -10.71 24.45
N ILE A 167 -39.18 -10.70 24.10
CA ILE A 167 -38.31 -11.87 24.17
C ILE A 167 -38.21 -12.36 25.63
N HIS A 168 -38.01 -11.45 26.57
CA HIS A 168 -37.96 -11.77 28.00
C HIS A 168 -39.24 -12.42 28.52
N ASN A 169 -40.40 -11.85 28.19
CA ASN A 169 -41.70 -12.37 28.63
C ASN A 169 -41.99 -13.78 28.10
N ILE A 170 -41.58 -14.08 26.85
CA ILE A 170 -41.71 -15.42 26.26
C ILE A 170 -40.72 -16.39 26.88
N ALA A 171 -39.51 -15.93 27.20
CA ALA A 171 -38.44 -16.74 27.77
C ALA A 171 -38.69 -17.20 29.22
N ILE A 172 -39.44 -16.42 30.01
CA ILE A 172 -39.81 -16.78 31.40
C ILE A 172 -41.00 -17.77 31.45
N ASN A 173 -41.76 -17.89 30.36
CA ASN A 173 -42.97 -18.70 30.37
C ASN A 173 -42.63 -20.21 30.44
N LEU A 174 -43.05 -20.85 31.54
CA LEU A 174 -42.80 -22.27 31.87
C LEU A 174 -43.33 -23.25 30.82
N GLY A 175 -44.28 -22.84 29.96
CA GLY A 175 -44.80 -23.67 28.87
C GLY A 175 -43.81 -23.88 27.71
N TYR A 176 -42.68 -23.18 27.68
CA TYR A 176 -41.67 -23.27 26.62
C TYR A 176 -40.36 -23.85 27.16
N LEU A 177 -40.06 -25.11 26.79
CA LEU A 177 -38.92 -25.86 27.36
C LEU A 177 -37.54 -25.32 26.95
N GLU A 178 -37.43 -24.67 25.79
CA GLU A 178 -36.14 -24.24 25.21
C GLU A 178 -36.07 -22.72 24.93
N SER A 179 -37.14 -21.96 25.19
CA SER A 179 -37.22 -20.52 24.86
C SER A 179 -36.15 -19.68 25.54
N SER A 180 -35.78 -20.01 26.77
CA SER A 180 -34.74 -19.30 27.53
C SER A 180 -33.37 -19.39 26.86
N GLY A 181 -33.01 -20.56 26.30
CA GLY A 181 -31.76 -20.75 25.56
C GLY A 181 -31.72 -19.95 24.26
N TYR A 182 -32.83 -19.97 23.52
CA TYR A 182 -33.00 -19.20 22.29
C TYR A 182 -32.97 -17.68 22.54
N ALA A 183 -33.62 -17.21 23.62
CA ALA A 183 -33.63 -15.81 24.02
C ALA A 183 -32.23 -15.28 24.36
N VAL A 184 -31.43 -16.06 25.10
CA VAL A 184 -30.05 -15.68 25.46
C VAL A 184 -29.20 -15.44 24.21
N ILE A 185 -29.36 -16.24 23.15
CA ILE A 185 -28.61 -16.07 21.91
C ILE A 185 -29.01 -14.77 21.20
N ILE A 186 -30.31 -14.48 21.09
CA ILE A 186 -30.81 -13.25 20.47
C ILE A 186 -30.34 -12.02 21.25
N LEU A 187 -30.47 -12.04 22.58
CA LEU A 187 -30.10 -10.92 23.45
C LEU A 187 -28.59 -10.64 23.44
N LYS A 188 -27.75 -11.68 23.46
CA LYS A 188 -26.30 -11.51 23.31
C LYS A 188 -25.91 -10.99 21.93
N LYS A 189 -26.61 -11.39 20.86
CA LYS A 189 -26.40 -10.80 19.54
C LYS A 189 -26.75 -9.31 19.52
N TYR A 190 -27.87 -8.92 20.12
CA TYR A 190 -28.26 -7.51 20.25
C TYR A 190 -27.23 -6.71 21.05
N GLN A 191 -26.64 -7.30 22.09
CA GLN A 191 -25.55 -6.69 22.85
C GLN A 191 -24.25 -6.53 22.04
N GLN A 192 -23.89 -7.52 21.21
CA GLN A 192 -22.73 -7.40 20.31
C GLN A 192 -22.89 -6.26 19.30
N ILE A 193 -24.12 -6.05 18.80
CA ILE A 193 -24.43 -5.06 17.77
C ILE A 193 -24.54 -3.64 18.35
N CYS A 194 -25.25 -3.47 19.46
CA CYS A 194 -25.53 -2.16 20.06
C CYS A 194 -24.51 -1.74 21.13
N GLY A 195 -23.59 -2.64 21.52
CA GLY A 195 -22.68 -2.43 22.64
C GLY A 195 -23.35 -2.63 24.00
N TYR A 196 -22.80 -1.99 25.04
CA TYR A 196 -23.30 -2.13 26.41
C TYR A 196 -24.73 -1.58 26.55
N SER A 197 -25.66 -2.43 26.98
CA SER A 197 -27.04 -2.07 27.31
C SER A 197 -27.37 -2.56 28.72
N ALA A 198 -27.81 -1.65 29.59
CA ALA A 198 -28.20 -1.97 30.96
C ALA A 198 -29.38 -2.96 31.01
N GLU A 199 -30.42 -2.73 30.18
CA GLU A 199 -31.61 -3.59 30.13
C GLU A 199 -31.29 -5.05 29.76
N ILE A 200 -30.37 -5.26 28.81
CA ILE A 200 -29.98 -6.61 28.40
C ILE A 200 -29.17 -7.30 29.50
N ASN A 201 -28.26 -6.56 30.16
CA ASN A 201 -27.46 -7.09 31.25
C ASN A 201 -28.27 -7.41 32.51
N ASP A 202 -29.39 -6.73 32.74
CA ASP A 202 -30.30 -7.03 33.85
C ASP A 202 -31.15 -8.29 33.57
N ILE A 203 -31.49 -8.53 32.29
CA ILE A 203 -32.30 -9.67 31.85
C ILE A 203 -31.48 -10.97 31.71
N LEU A 204 -30.24 -10.90 31.23
CA LEU A 204 -29.42 -12.11 31.01
C LEU A 204 -29.25 -13.01 32.25
N PRO A 205 -29.06 -12.48 33.48
CA PRO A 205 -28.99 -13.27 34.71
C PRO A 205 -30.30 -13.97 35.11
N THR A 206 -31.46 -13.44 34.71
CA THR A 206 -32.78 -14.02 35.04
C THR A 206 -33.08 -15.26 34.19
N LEU A 207 -32.53 -15.32 32.98
CA LEU A 207 -32.74 -16.40 32.01
C LEU A 207 -31.77 -17.58 32.18
N ARG A 208 -31.47 -17.99 33.43
CA ARG A 208 -30.49 -19.04 33.78
C ARG A 208 -30.64 -20.30 32.92
N PHE A 209 -29.75 -20.48 31.95
CA PHE A 209 -29.77 -21.63 31.04
C PHE A 209 -28.39 -22.32 30.98
N PRO A 210 -28.31 -23.66 30.98
CA PRO A 210 -27.04 -24.37 30.99
C PRO A 210 -26.23 -24.09 29.72
N TYR A 211 -24.97 -23.66 29.89
CA TYR A 211 -24.06 -23.32 28.79
C TYR A 211 -23.92 -24.44 27.74
N ARG A 212 -23.93 -25.72 28.16
CA ARG A 212 -23.89 -26.88 27.25
C ARG A 212 -25.05 -26.92 26.26
N ARG A 213 -26.24 -26.46 26.65
CA ARG A 213 -27.40 -26.40 25.75
C ARG A 213 -27.33 -25.19 24.81
N ILE A 214 -26.71 -24.09 25.24
CA ILE A 214 -26.43 -22.92 24.37
C ILE A 214 -25.49 -23.33 23.23
N ILE A 215 -24.39 -24.04 23.53
CA ILE A 215 -23.46 -24.55 22.52
C ILE A 215 -24.17 -25.45 21.50
N LYS A 216 -25.12 -26.29 21.95
CA LYS A 216 -25.89 -27.17 21.07
C LYS A 216 -26.77 -26.38 20.09
N VAL A 217 -27.27 -25.21 20.50
CA VAL A 217 -28.05 -24.31 19.64
C VAL A 217 -27.15 -23.49 18.72
N GLN A 218 -25.96 -23.08 19.18
CA GLN A 218 -25.00 -22.34 18.34
C GLN A 218 -24.40 -23.19 17.22
N ASN A 219 -24.18 -24.48 17.47
CA ASN A 219 -23.63 -25.42 16.50
C ASN A 219 -24.70 -25.96 15.55
N ILE A 220 -25.27 -25.07 14.73
CA ILE A 220 -26.22 -25.46 13.69
C ILE A 220 -25.51 -26.36 12.65
N ARG A 221 -26.10 -27.52 12.36
CA ARG A 221 -25.66 -28.38 11.26
C ARG A 221 -26.61 -28.16 10.09
N LEU A 222 -26.17 -27.37 9.11
CA LEU A 222 -26.88 -27.25 7.83
C LEU A 222 -26.85 -28.60 7.11
N ARG A 223 -27.88 -28.91 6.32
CA ARG A 223 -27.98 -30.20 5.63
C ARG A 223 -26.96 -30.28 4.49
N ASN A 224 -25.86 -31.04 4.69
CA ASN A 224 -24.78 -31.19 3.70
C ASN A 224 -25.28 -31.62 2.31
N ARG A 225 -26.27 -32.52 2.24
CA ARG A 225 -26.87 -32.96 0.97
C ARG A 225 -27.64 -31.84 0.26
N PHE A 226 -28.34 -31.00 1.03
CA PHE A 226 -29.04 -29.84 0.48
C PHE A 226 -28.05 -28.86 -0.11
N PHE A 227 -27.01 -28.50 0.66
CA PHE A 227 -25.98 -27.56 0.23
C PHE A 227 -25.29 -28.03 -1.06
N LYS A 228 -24.83 -29.28 -1.10
CA LYS A 228 -24.16 -29.85 -2.28
C LYS A 228 -25.03 -29.80 -3.53
N ASN A 229 -26.30 -30.21 -3.41
CA ASN A 229 -27.21 -30.18 -4.55
C ASN A 229 -27.50 -28.73 -4.99
N THR A 230 -27.74 -27.81 -4.05
CA THR A 230 -27.95 -26.39 -4.40
C THR A 230 -26.72 -25.73 -5.00
N SER A 231 -25.51 -26.05 -4.52
CA SER A 231 -24.29 -25.48 -5.06
C SER A 231 -24.03 -25.94 -6.48
N ASP A 232 -24.23 -27.24 -6.76
CA ASP A 232 -24.09 -27.81 -8.09
C ASP A 232 -25.08 -27.15 -9.08
N ILE A 233 -26.33 -26.91 -8.64
CA ILE A 233 -27.36 -26.23 -9.44
C ILE A 233 -26.97 -24.76 -9.68
N LEU A 234 -26.56 -24.02 -8.65
CA LEU A 234 -26.24 -22.59 -8.77
C LEU A 234 -25.01 -22.32 -9.66
N ILE A 235 -24.00 -23.19 -9.58
CA ILE A 235 -22.78 -23.10 -10.39
C ILE A 235 -23.08 -23.39 -11.86
N THR A 236 -23.99 -24.34 -12.13
CA THR A 236 -24.39 -24.69 -13.50
C THR A 236 -25.35 -23.67 -14.10
N SER A 237 -26.26 -23.08 -13.31
CA SER A 237 -27.21 -22.07 -13.78
C SER A 237 -26.57 -20.69 -13.94
N THR A 238 -25.64 -20.30 -13.06
CA THR A 238 -25.07 -18.94 -13.02
C THR A 238 -23.58 -18.94 -12.63
N PRO A 239 -22.69 -19.37 -13.54
CA PRO A 239 -21.27 -19.61 -13.24
C PRO A 239 -20.48 -18.34 -12.84
N ASP A 240 -20.92 -17.16 -13.30
CA ASP A 240 -20.23 -15.89 -13.03
C ASP A 240 -20.58 -15.28 -11.66
N THR A 241 -21.73 -15.63 -11.08
CA THR A 241 -22.25 -15.01 -9.85
C THR A 241 -21.91 -15.82 -8.60
N PHE A 242 -21.96 -17.15 -8.68
CA PHE A 242 -21.69 -18.05 -7.57
C PHE A 242 -20.47 -18.95 -7.83
N ASN A 243 -19.60 -19.08 -6.83
CA ASN A 243 -18.49 -20.03 -6.79
C ASN A 243 -18.54 -20.75 -5.44
N MET A 244 -18.08 -22.00 -5.37
CA MET A 244 -17.98 -22.80 -4.14
C MET A 244 -17.31 -22.01 -3.01
N GLU A 245 -16.19 -21.34 -3.28
CA GLU A 245 -15.48 -20.54 -2.27
C GLU A 245 -16.36 -19.41 -1.71
N LYS A 246 -17.12 -18.71 -2.56
CA LYS A 246 -18.04 -17.65 -2.12
C LYS A 246 -19.21 -18.19 -1.29
N LEU A 247 -19.75 -19.35 -1.69
CA LEU A 247 -20.87 -20.00 -1.00
C LEU A 247 -20.46 -20.54 0.37
N GLU A 248 -19.32 -21.22 0.44
CA GLU A 248 -18.73 -21.71 1.69
C GLU A 248 -18.39 -20.56 2.64
N ASN A 249 -17.79 -19.47 2.13
CA ASN A 249 -17.52 -18.28 2.93
C ASN A 249 -18.82 -17.65 3.48
N ARG A 250 -19.89 -17.56 2.68
CA ARG A 250 -21.18 -17.04 3.17
C ARG A 250 -21.78 -17.89 4.28
N ILE A 251 -21.73 -19.21 4.14
CA ILE A 251 -22.20 -20.13 5.17
C ILE A 251 -21.34 -20.01 6.42
N GLN A 252 -20.02 -19.97 6.27
CA GLN A 252 -19.11 -19.84 7.39
C GLN A 252 -19.32 -18.51 8.12
N MET A 253 -19.60 -17.41 7.41
CA MET A 253 -19.99 -16.14 8.04
C MET A 253 -21.29 -16.26 8.83
N LEU A 254 -22.33 -16.92 8.29
CA LEU A 254 -23.60 -17.12 9.00
C LEU A 254 -23.42 -17.98 10.24
N ILE A 255 -22.63 -19.06 10.16
CA ILE A 255 -22.30 -19.93 11.30
C ILE A 255 -21.47 -19.16 12.33
N ASN A 256 -20.42 -18.46 11.90
CA ASN A 256 -19.59 -17.64 12.79
C ASN A 256 -20.41 -16.54 13.48
N SER A 257 -21.41 -15.98 12.80
CA SER A 257 -22.28 -14.94 13.39
C SER A 257 -23.14 -15.43 14.56
N LEU A 258 -23.31 -16.76 14.71
CA LEU A 258 -24.00 -17.43 15.82
C LEU A 258 -23.06 -17.74 16.98
N LEU A 259 -21.75 -17.76 16.75
CA LEU A 259 -20.76 -17.96 17.81
C LEU A 259 -20.73 -16.70 18.70
N ILE A 260 -21.05 -16.91 19.97
CA ILE A 260 -21.01 -15.85 20.97
C ILE A 260 -19.62 -15.89 21.58
N ASP A 261 -18.71 -15.09 21.04
CA ASP A 261 -17.44 -14.83 21.69
C ASP A 261 -17.67 -14.07 23.00
N GLU A 262 -16.94 -14.44 24.05
CA GLU A 262 -16.84 -13.66 25.27
C GLU A 262 -16.41 -12.24 24.88
N ILE A 263 -17.24 -11.27 25.26
CA ILE A 263 -17.15 -9.85 24.90
C ILE A 263 -15.71 -9.36 25.11
N LYS A 264 -14.94 -9.20 24.03
CA LYS A 264 -13.85 -8.25 24.03
C LYS A 264 -14.52 -6.89 24.12
N SER A 265 -14.48 -6.30 25.30
CA SER A 265 -14.86 -4.92 25.56
C SER A 265 -13.98 -3.99 24.71
N SER A 266 -14.33 -3.82 23.43
CA SER A 266 -13.87 -2.67 22.67
C SER A 266 -14.59 -1.46 23.26
N GLN A 267 -13.79 -0.57 23.85
CA GLN A 267 -14.21 0.69 24.43
C GLN A 267 -15.20 1.42 23.51
N GLY A 268 -16.19 2.04 24.14
CA GLY A 268 -17.36 2.60 23.49
C GLY A 268 -17.05 3.49 22.29
N VAL A 269 -17.49 3.03 21.13
CA VAL A 269 -17.87 3.92 20.03
C VAL A 269 -19.32 4.31 20.34
N LYS A 270 -19.52 5.53 20.85
CA LYS A 270 -20.85 6.15 20.79
C LYS A 270 -21.20 6.25 19.32
N PRO A 271 -22.32 5.67 18.83
CA PRO A 271 -22.84 6.08 17.53
C PRO A 271 -23.15 7.58 17.67
N SER A 272 -22.30 8.41 17.06
CA SER A 272 -22.61 9.81 16.87
C SER A 272 -24.00 9.88 16.24
N ILE A 273 -24.83 10.79 16.72
CA ILE A 273 -26.16 11.09 16.20
C ILE A 273 -26.05 11.26 14.68
N ILE A 274 -26.38 10.21 13.92
CA ILE A 274 -26.57 10.27 12.47
C ILE A 274 -27.99 10.78 12.31
N ASP A 275 -28.13 12.10 12.23
CA ASP A 275 -29.38 12.74 11.90
C ASP A 275 -29.86 12.23 10.53
N LYS A 276 -31.07 11.64 10.54
CA LYS A 276 -32.04 11.46 9.46
C LYS A 276 -31.47 11.10 8.07
N ASN A 277 -31.74 9.85 7.66
CA ASN A 277 -31.71 9.28 6.29
C ASN A 277 -30.40 8.72 5.72
N ILE A 278 -29.46 8.21 6.52
CA ILE A 278 -28.19 7.73 5.97
C ILE A 278 -27.89 6.29 6.43
N ASP A 279 -28.23 5.33 5.57
CA ASP A 279 -27.89 3.92 5.68
C ASP A 279 -26.45 3.68 5.17
N ILE A 280 -25.45 3.81 6.05
CA ILE A 280 -24.04 3.53 5.71
C ILE A 280 -23.82 2.01 5.43
N GLU A 281 -24.74 1.13 5.88
CA GLU A 281 -24.74 -0.30 5.51
C GLU A 281 -25.17 -0.56 4.05
N LEU A 282 -25.85 0.37 3.36
CA LEU A 282 -26.28 0.22 1.96
C LEU A 282 -25.13 0.29 0.94
N LEU A 283 -23.92 0.68 1.37
CA LEU A 283 -22.78 0.95 0.49
C LEU A 283 -21.81 -0.21 0.29
N ILE A 284 -22.04 -1.36 0.94
CA ILE A 284 -21.22 -2.57 0.71
C ILE A 284 -22.07 -3.62 0.00
N PRO A 285 -22.25 -3.52 -1.33
CA PRO A 285 -22.84 -4.61 -2.08
C PRO A 285 -21.95 -5.84 -1.91
N LYS A 286 -22.53 -6.90 -1.35
CA LYS A 286 -21.82 -8.15 -1.07
C LYS A 286 -21.40 -8.85 -2.36
N ASN A 287 -22.06 -8.57 -3.49
CA ASN A 287 -21.75 -9.06 -4.84
C ASN A 287 -21.83 -7.94 -5.90
N SER A 288 -21.07 -8.10 -6.99
CA SER A 288 -21.06 -7.19 -8.14
C SER A 288 -22.41 -7.07 -8.85
N THR A 289 -23.22 -8.14 -8.90
CA THR A 289 -24.56 -8.12 -9.53
C THR A 289 -25.55 -7.27 -8.77
N GLN A 290 -25.55 -7.35 -7.43
CA GLN A 290 -26.41 -6.51 -6.58
C GLN A 290 -26.04 -5.01 -6.69
N LEU A 291 -24.75 -4.70 -6.91
CA LEU A 291 -24.30 -3.34 -7.17
C LEU A 291 -24.82 -2.81 -8.52
N ILE A 292 -24.91 -3.67 -9.54
CA ILE A 292 -25.46 -3.32 -10.87
C ILE A 292 -26.97 -3.07 -10.77
N ASP A 293 -27.72 -3.96 -10.14
CA ASP A 293 -29.18 -3.85 -10.02
C ASP A 293 -29.60 -2.59 -9.23
N ARG A 294 -28.82 -2.26 -8.20
CA ARG A 294 -29.06 -1.09 -7.36
C ARG A 294 -28.35 0.17 -7.85
N TRP A 295 -27.57 0.08 -8.92
CA TRP A 295 -26.79 1.19 -9.47
C TRP A 295 -27.68 2.40 -9.77
N ASN A 296 -28.89 2.18 -10.28
CA ASN A 296 -29.80 3.25 -10.67
C ASN A 296 -30.62 3.83 -9.51
N LEU A 297 -30.70 3.12 -8.38
CA LEU A 297 -31.50 3.53 -7.22
C LEU A 297 -30.69 4.35 -6.19
N MET A 298 -29.35 4.22 -6.18
CA MET A 298 -28.49 4.96 -5.26
C MET A 298 -28.39 6.44 -5.66
N GLN A 299 -28.85 7.34 -4.77
CA GLN A 299 -28.68 8.78 -4.98
C GLN A 299 -27.32 9.25 -4.45
N PRO A 300 -26.69 10.24 -5.11
CA PRO A 300 -25.38 10.71 -4.71
C PRO A 300 -25.40 11.33 -3.30
N SER A 301 -26.52 11.92 -2.86
CA SER A 301 -26.72 12.54 -1.54
C SER A 301 -26.57 11.60 -0.35
N ASP A 302 -26.75 10.30 -0.57
CA ASP A 302 -26.93 9.32 0.52
C ASP A 302 -25.60 8.79 1.06
N ILE A 303 -24.48 9.18 0.44
CA ILE A 303 -23.13 8.77 0.82
C ILE A 303 -22.55 9.78 1.80
N VAL A 304 -22.72 9.55 3.10
CA VAL A 304 -21.92 10.24 4.12
C VAL A 304 -20.61 9.50 4.28
N ILE A 305 -19.53 10.12 3.81
CA ILE A 305 -18.19 9.60 3.97
C ILE A 305 -17.75 9.87 5.42
N SER A 306 -18.04 8.94 6.32
CA SER A 306 -17.42 8.94 7.65
C SER A 306 -15.92 8.72 7.52
N SER A 307 -15.13 9.42 8.34
CA SER A 307 -13.66 9.26 8.43
C SER A 307 -13.21 7.81 8.64
N GLU A 308 -14.09 6.98 9.22
CA GLU A 308 -13.87 5.55 9.50
C GLU A 308 -13.93 4.66 8.25
N LEU A 309 -14.65 5.07 7.19
CA LEU A 309 -14.68 4.32 5.93
C LEU A 309 -13.31 4.39 5.24
N PHE A 310 -12.62 5.52 5.35
CA PHE A 310 -11.32 5.76 4.74
C PHE A 310 -10.16 5.28 5.62
N HIS A 311 -10.15 4.00 6.01
CA HIS A 311 -8.96 3.40 6.62
C HIS A 311 -8.01 2.88 5.53
N PRO A 312 -6.70 3.23 5.53
CA PRO A 312 -5.76 2.91 4.45
C PRO A 312 -5.52 1.40 4.19
N ASN A 313 -6.06 0.53 5.03
CA ASN A 313 -5.97 -0.93 4.90
C ASN A 313 -7.21 -1.57 4.26
N ASN A 314 -8.27 -0.79 3.99
CA ASN A 314 -9.53 -1.34 3.50
C ASN A 314 -9.58 -1.31 1.97
N LYS A 315 -9.47 -2.49 1.33
CA LYS A 315 -9.55 -2.65 -0.14
C LYS A 315 -10.89 -2.19 -0.72
N ILE A 316 -11.93 -2.08 0.11
CA ILE A 316 -13.27 -1.63 -0.26
C ILE A 316 -13.27 -0.15 -0.65
N ASN A 317 -12.33 0.65 -0.12
CA ASN A 317 -12.29 2.10 -0.34
C ASN A 317 -12.15 2.49 -1.81
N TYR A 318 -11.47 1.66 -2.61
CA TYR A 318 -11.29 1.92 -4.03
C TYR A 318 -12.58 1.78 -4.84
N TYR A 319 -13.39 0.77 -4.51
CA TYR A 319 -14.69 0.57 -5.16
C TYR A 319 -15.67 1.67 -4.77
N ILE A 320 -15.66 2.09 -3.49
CA ILE A 320 -16.48 3.21 -3.00
C ILE A 320 -16.05 4.52 -3.68
N LEU A 321 -14.75 4.79 -3.79
CA LEU A 321 -14.23 5.99 -4.47
C LEU A 321 -14.57 6.01 -5.97
N ALA A 322 -14.38 4.89 -6.67
CA ALA A 322 -14.77 4.74 -8.06
C ALA A 322 -16.28 4.98 -8.23
N PHE A 323 -17.10 4.38 -7.37
CA PHE A 323 -18.55 4.57 -7.34
C PHE A 323 -18.92 6.05 -7.17
N ILE A 324 -18.40 6.73 -6.15
CA ILE A 324 -18.66 8.15 -5.89
C ILE A 324 -18.22 9.01 -7.09
N SER A 325 -17.07 8.70 -7.69
CA SER A 325 -16.56 9.46 -8.85
C SER A 325 -17.48 9.34 -10.07
N THR A 326 -18.14 8.20 -10.26
CA THR A 326 -19.08 7.98 -11.38
C THR A 326 -20.46 8.57 -11.15
N LYS A 327 -20.92 8.71 -9.90
CA LYS A 327 -22.28 9.16 -9.56
C LYS A 327 -22.40 10.64 -9.20
N ARG A 328 -21.39 11.23 -8.54
CA ARG A 328 -21.35 12.68 -8.23
C ARG A 328 -20.58 13.43 -9.29
N SER A 329 -19.27 13.45 -9.13
CA SER A 329 -18.31 14.02 -10.06
C SER A 329 -16.91 13.57 -9.62
N PRO A 330 -15.96 13.44 -10.56
CA PRO A 330 -14.56 13.24 -10.21
C PRO A 330 -14.05 14.35 -9.28
N GLN A 331 -14.49 15.59 -9.50
CA GLN A 331 -14.07 16.77 -8.76
C GLN A 331 -14.39 16.70 -7.25
N PHE A 332 -15.57 16.17 -6.88
CA PHE A 332 -15.93 15.98 -5.48
C PHE A 332 -14.97 15.02 -4.76
N VAL A 333 -14.56 13.95 -5.45
CA VAL A 333 -13.59 12.98 -4.93
C VAL A 333 -12.21 13.61 -4.81
N GLU A 334 -11.81 14.43 -5.79
CA GLU A 334 -10.55 15.18 -5.79
C GLU A 334 -10.46 16.16 -4.62
N ASP A 335 -11.52 16.94 -4.37
CA ASP A 335 -11.59 17.90 -3.25
C ASP A 335 -11.58 17.19 -1.90
N TYR A 336 -12.34 16.10 -1.76
CA TYR A 336 -12.38 15.31 -0.53
C TYR A 336 -11.04 14.66 -0.21
N ILE A 337 -10.36 14.06 -1.19
CA ILE A 337 -9.04 13.46 -1.01
C ILE A 337 -8.01 14.55 -0.65
N THR A 338 -8.11 15.72 -1.28
CA THR A 338 -7.25 16.86 -0.97
C THR A 338 -7.44 17.30 0.48
N ASP A 339 -8.69 17.50 0.94
CA ASP A 339 -8.99 17.88 2.33
C ASP A 339 -8.57 16.78 3.33
N TYR A 340 -8.83 15.50 3.03
CA TYR A 340 -8.38 14.36 3.84
C TYR A 340 -6.85 14.32 3.97
N PHE A 341 -6.13 14.57 2.87
CA PHE A 341 -4.67 14.68 2.90
C PHE A 341 -4.21 15.85 3.76
N MET A 342 -4.85 17.02 3.66
CA MET A 342 -4.51 18.21 4.44
C MET A 342 -4.78 18.05 5.95
N ARG A 343 -5.85 17.35 6.34
CA ARG A 343 -6.14 17.05 7.75
C ARG A 343 -5.09 16.13 8.35
N HIS A 344 -4.72 15.06 7.65
CA HIS A 344 -3.70 14.12 8.12
C HIS A 344 -2.28 14.67 8.09
N LEU A 345 -2.03 15.70 7.30
CA LEU A 345 -0.81 16.49 7.36
C LEU A 345 -0.72 17.27 8.69
N SER A 346 -1.84 17.74 9.25
CA SER A 346 -1.86 18.52 10.50
C SER A 346 -1.82 17.71 11.81
N ASP A 347 -2.11 16.41 11.81
CA ASP A 347 -2.16 15.56 13.02
C ASP A 347 -0.77 15.11 13.51
N ASN A 348 -0.50 15.01 14.83
CA ASN A 348 0.80 14.66 15.45
C ASN A 348 1.27 13.18 15.24
N GLU A 349 2.61 12.93 15.20
CA GLU A 349 3.23 11.67 14.73
C GLU A 349 2.95 10.42 15.60
N ASP A 350 2.56 10.60 16.86
CA ASP A 350 2.59 9.51 17.85
C ASP A 350 1.59 8.37 17.58
N ASN A 351 0.57 8.58 16.74
CA ASN A 351 -0.42 7.56 16.38
C ASN A 351 -0.17 6.87 15.02
N PHE A 352 0.87 7.27 14.27
CA PHE A 352 0.92 7.01 12.83
C PHE A 352 1.88 5.90 12.36
N GLY A 353 2.61 5.19 13.22
CA GLY A 353 3.66 4.23 12.80
C GLY A 353 3.30 3.29 11.63
N ASN A 354 2.31 2.41 11.80
CA ASN A 354 1.85 1.49 10.73
C ASN A 354 0.79 2.09 9.80
N ALA A 355 0.01 3.07 10.29
CA ALA A 355 -1.00 3.75 9.50
C ALA A 355 -0.38 4.64 8.41
N TYR A 356 0.82 5.20 8.65
CA TYR A 356 1.51 6.13 7.77
C TYR A 356 2.02 5.48 6.48
N LYS A 357 2.63 4.29 6.56
CA LYS A 357 3.07 3.55 5.37
C LYS A 357 1.89 3.17 4.49
N SER A 358 0.81 2.73 5.12
CA SER A 358 -0.45 2.35 4.46
C SER A 358 -1.12 3.57 3.82
N PHE A 359 -1.13 4.71 4.52
CA PHE A 359 -1.60 6.00 4.01
C PHE A 359 -0.79 6.46 2.79
N LEU A 360 0.54 6.43 2.85
CA LEU A 360 1.39 6.78 1.72
C LEU A 360 1.17 5.87 0.50
N ALA A 361 1.02 4.56 0.72
CA ALA A 361 0.72 3.61 -0.36
C ALA A 361 -0.64 3.89 -1.00
N PHE A 362 -1.64 4.19 -0.17
CA PHE A 362 -2.99 4.57 -0.60
C PHE A 362 -2.98 5.86 -1.43
N VAL A 363 -2.33 6.93 -0.95
CA VAL A 363 -2.22 8.21 -1.66
C VAL A 363 -1.47 8.04 -3.00
N LYS A 364 -0.39 7.26 -3.04
CA LYS A 364 0.34 6.96 -4.28
C LYS A 364 -0.54 6.26 -5.32
N LEU A 365 -1.38 5.33 -4.89
CA LEU A 365 -2.31 4.65 -5.78
C LEU A 365 -3.42 5.59 -6.27
N LEU A 366 -3.91 6.49 -5.42
CA LEU A 366 -4.91 7.49 -5.82
C LEU A 366 -4.35 8.48 -6.84
N LEU A 367 -3.10 8.92 -6.67
CA LEU A 367 -2.37 9.72 -7.67
C LEU A 367 -2.09 8.95 -8.96
N LEU A 368 -2.19 7.62 -8.96
CA LEU A 368 -2.16 6.80 -10.17
C LEU A 368 -3.48 6.83 -10.93
N ILE A 369 -4.60 6.78 -10.21
CA ILE A 369 -5.94 6.69 -10.79
C ILE A 369 -6.48 8.08 -11.18
N TYR A 370 -6.24 9.10 -10.36
CA TYR A 370 -6.78 10.45 -10.53
C TYR A 370 -5.65 11.48 -10.67
N PRO A 371 -5.16 11.74 -11.90
CA PRO A 371 -4.02 12.63 -12.14
C PRO A 371 -4.31 14.10 -11.78
N ASN A 372 -5.56 14.57 -11.82
CA ASN A 372 -5.91 15.95 -11.47
C ASN A 372 -5.73 16.27 -9.97
N ILE A 373 -5.77 15.25 -9.10
CA ILE A 373 -5.45 15.40 -7.67
C ILE A 373 -4.01 15.92 -7.51
N SER A 374 -3.09 15.49 -8.37
CA SER A 374 -1.71 15.97 -8.32
C SER A 374 -1.64 17.48 -8.54
N LEU A 375 -2.44 18.01 -9.48
CA LEU A 375 -2.53 19.44 -9.75
C LEU A 375 -3.10 20.22 -8.55
N SER A 376 -4.21 19.74 -7.97
CA SER A 376 -4.82 20.38 -6.79
C SER A 376 -3.85 20.41 -5.60
N LEU A 377 -3.20 19.28 -5.32
CA LEU A 377 -2.19 19.17 -4.28
C LEU A 377 -0.97 20.06 -4.53
N THR A 378 -0.48 20.18 -5.77
CA THR A 378 0.64 21.11 -6.06
C THR A 378 0.27 22.57 -5.78
N LYS A 379 -0.97 22.97 -6.07
CA LYS A 379 -1.45 24.35 -5.81
C LYS A 379 -1.60 24.61 -4.31
N THR A 380 -2.20 23.69 -3.58
CA THR A 380 -2.41 23.85 -2.12
C THR A 380 -1.09 23.83 -1.36
N ILE A 381 -0.19 22.90 -1.69
CA ILE A 381 1.16 22.83 -1.13
C ILE A 381 1.97 24.08 -1.54
N GLY A 382 1.88 24.53 -2.79
CA GLY A 382 2.62 25.68 -3.32
C GLY A 382 2.31 27.03 -2.66
N ASN A 383 1.14 27.20 -2.03
CA ASN A 383 0.64 28.48 -1.51
C ASN A 383 1.24 28.94 -0.16
N GLY A 384 2.33 28.33 0.31
CA GLY A 384 3.21 28.94 1.31
C GLY A 384 2.77 28.85 2.79
N THR A 385 1.51 28.59 3.10
CA THR A 385 0.98 28.80 4.47
C THR A 385 1.08 27.59 5.41
N GLN A 386 1.51 26.42 4.93
CA GLN A 386 1.58 25.19 5.73
C GLN A 386 2.94 24.48 5.66
N TYR A 387 4.05 25.21 5.46
CA TYR A 387 5.38 24.58 5.31
C TYR A 387 6.03 24.10 6.62
N ASP A 388 5.44 24.42 7.78
CA ASP A 388 5.80 23.79 9.06
C ASP A 388 5.29 22.34 9.16
N VAL A 389 4.50 21.90 8.18
CA VAL A 389 3.92 20.56 8.13
C VAL A 389 4.95 19.53 7.66
N LYS A 390 5.28 18.64 8.60
CA LYS A 390 5.85 17.29 8.47
C LYS A 390 6.49 16.95 7.12
N LYS A 391 7.76 17.36 6.99
CA LYS A 391 8.70 17.09 5.89
C LYS A 391 8.65 15.65 5.36
N SER A 392 8.47 14.63 6.21
CA SER A 392 8.42 13.21 5.80
C SER A 392 7.28 12.89 4.82
N VAL A 393 6.08 13.45 5.04
CA VAL A 393 4.87 13.17 4.23
C VAL A 393 4.98 13.81 2.86
N LEU A 394 5.37 15.09 2.83
CA LEU A 394 5.61 15.80 1.58
C LEU A 394 6.64 15.05 0.72
N MET A 395 7.71 14.57 1.36
CA MET A 395 8.79 13.86 0.67
C MET A 395 8.41 12.48 0.15
N GLY A 396 7.44 11.79 0.77
CA GLY A 396 6.93 10.50 0.28
C GLY A 396 5.98 10.62 -0.91
N VAL A 397 5.32 11.77 -1.07
CA VAL A 397 4.22 11.98 -2.04
C VAL A 397 4.67 12.83 -3.24
N LEU A 398 5.59 13.78 -3.06
CA LEU A 398 6.17 14.61 -4.13
C LEU A 398 6.62 13.81 -5.37
N PRO A 399 7.33 12.67 -5.25
CA PRO A 399 7.77 11.89 -6.42
C PRO A 399 6.62 11.31 -7.25
N ALA A 400 5.44 11.12 -6.65
CA ALA A 400 4.25 10.64 -7.35
C ALA A 400 3.45 11.79 -8.01
N ILE A 401 3.60 13.01 -7.50
CA ILE A 401 2.91 14.21 -7.97
C ILE A 401 3.64 14.84 -9.18
N LEU A 402 4.95 15.03 -9.05
CA LEU A 402 5.78 15.79 -9.99
C LEU A 402 5.76 15.30 -11.46
N PRO A 403 5.85 14.00 -11.77
CA PRO A 403 5.86 13.55 -13.17
C PRO A 403 4.50 13.65 -13.89
N LYS A 404 3.41 14.01 -13.19
CA LYS A 404 2.04 13.96 -13.73
C LYS A 404 1.30 15.29 -13.78
N SER A 405 1.76 16.31 -13.05
CA SER A 405 1.11 17.61 -13.05
C SER A 405 1.39 18.34 -14.38
N LYS A 406 0.34 18.75 -15.11
CA LYS A 406 0.48 19.81 -16.12
C LYS A 406 0.92 21.08 -15.39
N ILE A 407 2.12 21.55 -15.69
CA ILE A 407 3.02 22.15 -14.71
C ILE A 407 2.65 23.63 -14.43
N ASN A 408 2.37 23.97 -13.17
CA ASN A 408 2.47 25.36 -12.68
C ASN A 408 3.86 25.55 -12.05
N ILE A 409 4.83 25.88 -12.89
CA ILE A 409 6.27 25.87 -12.58
C ILE A 409 6.56 26.69 -11.32
N GLU A 410 6.02 27.90 -11.25
CA GLU A 410 6.30 28.86 -10.16
C GLU A 410 5.96 28.31 -8.78
N SER A 411 4.87 27.54 -8.67
CA SER A 411 4.45 26.90 -7.41
C SER A 411 5.39 25.77 -6.99
N ILE A 412 5.88 24.98 -7.95
CA ILE A 412 6.85 23.91 -7.72
C ILE A 412 8.22 24.51 -7.39
N GLN A 413 8.64 25.59 -8.07
CA GLN A 413 9.89 26.28 -7.76
C GLN A 413 9.87 26.83 -6.34
N LYS A 414 8.79 27.51 -5.94
CA LYS A 414 8.61 28.02 -4.56
C LYS A 414 8.59 26.89 -3.55
N CYS A 415 7.91 25.79 -3.85
CA CYS A 415 7.84 24.61 -2.97
C CYS A 415 9.20 23.94 -2.79
N ILE A 416 9.89 23.62 -3.89
CA ILE A 416 11.24 23.03 -3.87
C ILE A 416 12.22 23.98 -3.19
N PHE A 417 12.15 25.29 -3.49
CA PHE A 417 13.01 26.29 -2.87
C PHE A 417 12.76 26.39 -1.36
N ASN A 418 11.51 26.34 -0.90
CA ASN A 418 11.15 26.36 0.52
C ASN A 418 11.53 25.07 1.24
N ILE A 419 11.41 23.90 0.59
CA ILE A 419 11.89 22.62 1.12
C ILE A 419 13.41 22.68 1.27
N ILE A 420 14.12 23.13 0.24
CA ILE A 420 15.57 23.30 0.26
C ILE A 420 15.93 24.30 1.37
N SER A 421 15.42 25.53 1.36
CA SER A 421 15.77 26.57 2.33
C SER A 421 15.44 26.18 3.77
N SER A 422 14.27 25.57 4.04
CA SER A 422 13.91 25.06 5.37
C SER A 422 14.73 23.87 5.84
N ASN A 423 15.38 23.14 4.92
CA ASN A 423 16.25 22.01 5.22
C ASN A 423 17.71 22.40 5.39
N PHE A 424 18.16 23.49 4.74
CA PHE A 424 19.52 24.01 4.87
C PHE A 424 19.66 25.08 5.97
N ASN A 425 18.57 25.70 6.44
CA ASN A 425 18.61 26.71 7.52
C ASN A 425 18.53 26.15 8.95
N THR A 426 18.21 24.86 9.15
CA THR A 426 18.15 24.30 10.51
C THR A 426 19.56 23.96 11.01
N GLN A 427 20.12 24.83 11.85
CA GLN A 427 21.46 24.78 12.45
C GLN A 427 21.79 23.54 13.31
N ASN A 428 20.92 22.53 13.41
CA ASN A 428 21.14 21.33 14.26
C ASN A 428 21.62 20.14 13.43
N LEU A 429 22.95 20.06 13.27
CA LEU A 429 23.64 19.38 12.17
C LEU A 429 24.22 17.97 12.46
N LEU A 430 23.85 17.29 13.55
CA LEU A 430 24.50 16.01 13.94
C LEU A 430 23.56 14.84 14.29
N SER A 431 22.25 14.93 14.07
CA SER A 431 21.30 13.85 14.41
C SER A 431 20.90 13.00 13.20
N GLN A 432 20.40 11.78 13.45
CA GLN A 432 19.82 10.82 12.48
C GLN A 432 18.85 11.44 11.44
N LYS A 433 18.32 12.64 11.69
CA LYS A 433 17.55 13.45 10.73
C LYS A 433 18.35 13.80 9.45
N SER A 434 19.68 13.82 9.49
CA SER A 434 20.52 14.18 8.33
C SER A 434 20.52 13.11 7.22
N LEU A 435 20.41 11.82 7.57
CA LEU A 435 20.44 10.70 6.63
C LEU A 435 19.12 10.57 5.84
N ASN A 436 17.99 10.85 6.50
CA ASN A 436 16.71 10.97 5.81
C ASN A 436 16.72 12.15 4.84
N LEU A 437 17.41 13.23 5.19
CA LEU A 437 17.48 14.43 4.37
C LEU A 437 18.35 14.24 3.11
N SER A 438 19.42 13.45 3.18
CA SER A 438 20.25 13.15 2.01
C SER A 438 19.59 12.19 1.01
N VAL A 439 18.84 11.20 1.50
CA VAL A 439 18.03 10.32 0.63
C VAL A 439 16.98 11.14 -0.13
N VAL A 440 16.38 12.09 0.58
CA VAL A 440 15.42 13.06 0.05
C VAL A 440 16.02 13.96 -1.02
N THR A 441 17.18 14.57 -0.78
CA THR A 441 17.84 15.42 -1.80
C THR A 441 18.27 14.62 -3.01
N THR A 442 18.81 13.41 -2.82
CA THR A 442 19.16 12.47 -3.89
C THR A 442 17.95 12.16 -4.78
N ARG A 443 16.79 11.91 -4.17
CA ARG A 443 15.55 11.64 -4.91
C ARG A 443 15.04 12.86 -5.67
N LEU A 444 15.09 14.04 -5.06
CA LEU A 444 14.74 15.30 -5.73
C LEU A 444 15.61 15.55 -6.96
N TYR A 445 16.92 15.24 -6.88
CA TYR A 445 17.81 15.34 -8.04
C TYR A 445 17.38 14.41 -9.17
N PHE A 446 16.99 13.17 -8.87
CA PHE A 446 16.49 12.23 -9.88
C PHE A 446 15.19 12.72 -10.52
N ASP A 447 14.22 13.17 -9.72
CA ASP A 447 12.92 13.60 -10.23
C ASP A 447 13.06 14.87 -11.09
N LEU A 448 13.93 15.81 -10.71
CA LEU A 448 14.25 16.99 -11.54
C LEU A 448 14.96 16.61 -12.84
N TYR A 449 15.92 15.70 -12.79
CA TYR A 449 16.59 15.17 -13.99
C TYR A 449 15.58 14.52 -14.96
N PHE A 450 14.67 13.69 -14.44
CA PHE A 450 13.64 13.04 -15.22
C PHE A 450 12.67 14.05 -15.86
N LEU A 451 12.29 15.10 -15.13
CA LEU A 451 11.44 16.17 -15.67
C LEU A 451 12.12 16.97 -16.78
N ILE A 452 13.43 17.25 -16.65
CA ILE A 452 14.24 17.88 -17.69
C ILE A 452 14.27 17.00 -18.94
N PHE A 453 14.43 15.68 -18.77
CA PHE A 453 14.42 14.72 -19.88
C PHE A 453 13.08 14.68 -20.63
N LEU A 454 11.95 14.72 -19.89
CA LEU A 454 10.62 14.61 -20.48
C LEU A 454 10.11 15.91 -21.13
N ASN A 455 10.58 17.09 -20.71
CA ASN A 455 10.02 18.37 -21.14
C ASN A 455 11.10 19.31 -21.70
N SER A 456 11.32 19.25 -23.03
CA SER A 456 12.29 20.09 -23.72
C SER A 456 12.00 21.60 -23.63
N GLU A 457 10.71 21.99 -23.57
CA GLU A 457 10.31 23.41 -23.46
C GLU A 457 10.61 24.01 -22.08
N LEU A 458 10.66 23.19 -21.04
CA LEU A 458 10.84 23.61 -19.64
C LEU A 458 12.23 23.26 -19.08
N ALA A 459 13.08 22.67 -19.92
CA ALA A 459 14.41 22.21 -19.55
C ALA A 459 15.28 23.34 -18.98
N ALA A 460 15.19 24.56 -19.54
CA ALA A 460 15.95 25.71 -19.08
C ALA A 460 15.61 26.12 -17.63
N ASP A 461 14.32 26.31 -17.31
CA ASP A 461 13.90 26.73 -15.97
C ASP A 461 14.17 25.65 -14.91
N LEU A 462 13.89 24.38 -15.24
CA LEU A 462 14.15 23.25 -14.36
C LEU A 462 15.65 23.02 -14.15
N SER A 463 16.47 23.28 -15.17
CA SER A 463 17.92 23.16 -15.04
C SER A 463 18.52 24.19 -14.09
N SER A 464 17.98 25.42 -14.06
CA SER A 464 18.43 26.46 -13.15
C SER A 464 18.19 26.07 -11.69
N LEU A 465 17.03 25.45 -11.41
CA LEU A 465 16.68 24.91 -10.10
C LEU A 465 17.55 23.70 -9.74
N PHE A 466 17.72 22.77 -10.68
CA PHE A 466 18.57 21.61 -10.51
C PHE A 466 20.01 22.03 -10.18
N HIS A 467 20.53 23.04 -10.87
CA HIS A 467 21.85 23.61 -10.60
C HIS A 467 21.94 24.30 -9.24
N ARG A 468 20.93 25.11 -8.88
CA ARG A 468 20.88 25.79 -7.57
C ARG A 468 20.76 24.79 -6.41
N ALA A 469 19.97 23.74 -6.56
CA ALA A 469 19.81 22.70 -5.55
C ALA A 469 21.11 21.89 -5.34
N GLY A 470 21.82 21.58 -6.43
CA GLY A 470 23.13 20.93 -6.36
C GLY A 470 24.19 21.79 -5.68
N THR A 471 24.27 23.08 -6.01
CA THR A 471 25.25 24.00 -5.40
C THR A 471 25.03 24.19 -3.89
N LEU A 472 23.78 24.22 -3.42
CA LEU A 472 23.46 24.22 -1.99
C LEU A 472 23.84 22.90 -1.31
N GLY A 473 23.58 21.77 -1.98
CA GLY A 473 24.03 20.45 -1.51
C GLY A 473 25.54 20.38 -1.34
N PHE A 474 26.30 20.86 -2.33
CA PHE A 474 27.76 20.91 -2.25
C PHE A 474 28.27 21.78 -1.11
N ARG A 475 27.68 22.96 -0.91
CA ARG A 475 28.06 23.85 0.20
C ARG A 475 27.90 23.14 1.55
N ARG A 476 26.80 22.42 1.74
CA ARG A 476 26.57 21.66 2.97
C ARG A 476 27.56 20.50 3.14
N THR A 477 27.90 19.79 2.07
CA THR A 477 28.92 18.74 2.11
C THR A 477 30.27 19.31 2.55
N ILE A 478 30.63 20.49 2.04
CA ILE A 478 31.84 21.22 2.45
C ILE A 478 31.77 21.65 3.92
N GLU A 479 30.62 22.08 4.42
CA GLU A 479 30.44 22.51 5.82
C GLU A 479 30.40 21.33 6.81
N THR A 480 29.89 20.16 6.39
CA THR A 480 29.72 18.99 7.27
C THR A 480 30.93 18.06 7.32
N THR A 481 31.73 18.00 6.24
CA THR A 481 32.98 17.21 6.03
C THR A 481 32.96 15.70 6.32
N TYR A 482 32.06 15.18 7.16
CA TYR A 482 32.01 13.78 7.60
C TYR A 482 30.62 13.12 7.48
N ASN A 483 29.59 13.86 7.03
CA ASN A 483 28.27 13.28 6.89
C ASN A 483 28.18 12.46 5.58
N PHE A 484 28.20 11.14 5.71
CA PHE A 484 28.08 10.20 4.59
C PHE A 484 26.85 10.48 3.70
N GLY A 485 25.73 10.88 4.30
CA GLY A 485 24.53 11.23 3.57
C GLY A 485 24.77 12.37 2.58
N ASP A 486 25.34 13.47 3.04
CA ASP A 486 25.57 14.67 2.22
C ASP A 486 26.60 14.38 1.11
N ILE A 487 27.66 13.63 1.42
CA ILE A 487 28.64 13.12 0.45
C ILE A 487 27.95 12.27 -0.63
N SER A 488 27.14 11.29 -0.25
CA SER A 488 26.44 10.41 -1.19
C SER A 488 25.50 11.18 -2.13
N SER A 489 24.79 12.19 -1.61
CA SER A 489 23.90 13.04 -2.42
C SER A 489 24.67 13.92 -3.42
N SER A 490 25.86 14.40 -3.03
CA SER A 490 26.75 15.21 -3.88
C SER A 490 27.38 14.36 -4.99
N VAL A 491 27.81 13.14 -4.65
CA VAL A 491 28.29 12.12 -5.61
C VAL A 491 27.18 11.79 -6.63
N TYR A 492 25.96 11.57 -6.16
CA TYR A 492 24.82 11.29 -7.02
C TYR A 492 24.51 12.44 -7.97
N TYR A 493 24.46 13.67 -7.44
CA TYR A 493 24.27 14.87 -8.24
C TYR A 493 25.38 15.05 -9.30
N LEU A 494 26.65 14.88 -8.92
CA LEU A 494 27.78 14.91 -9.86
C LEU A 494 27.60 13.89 -10.98
N ASN A 495 27.22 12.66 -10.66
CA ASN A 495 27.01 11.60 -11.65
C ASN A 495 25.84 11.92 -12.59
N LEU A 496 24.76 12.52 -12.10
CA LEU A 496 23.65 12.98 -12.95
C LEU A 496 24.10 14.10 -13.89
N VAL A 497 24.79 15.12 -13.39
CA VAL A 497 25.35 16.22 -14.22
C VAL A 497 26.26 15.66 -15.31
N THR A 498 27.15 14.74 -14.93
CA THR A 498 28.09 14.01 -15.79
C THR A 498 27.33 13.25 -16.89
N SER A 499 26.24 12.54 -16.55
CA SER A 499 25.39 11.86 -17.54
C SER A 499 24.67 12.81 -18.51
N ILE A 500 24.22 14.00 -18.04
CA ILE A 500 23.62 15.02 -18.90
C ILE A 500 24.64 15.53 -19.92
N ILE A 501 25.87 15.77 -19.46
CA ILE A 501 26.98 16.26 -20.29
C ILE A 501 27.35 15.23 -21.37
N ASP A 502 27.42 13.95 -21.02
CA ASP A 502 27.70 12.87 -21.98
C ASP A 502 26.60 12.77 -23.05
N SER A 503 25.34 12.97 -22.67
CA SER A 503 24.22 13.02 -23.61
C SER A 503 24.16 14.37 -24.35
N ASN A 504 24.99 14.52 -25.38
CA ASN A 504 25.12 15.74 -26.21
C ASN A 504 23.78 16.38 -26.64
N GLU A 505 22.72 15.60 -26.87
CA GLU A 505 21.39 16.12 -27.22
C GLU A 505 20.68 16.81 -26.04
N LEU A 506 20.71 16.20 -24.85
CA LEU A 506 20.14 16.79 -23.64
C LEU A 506 20.94 18.00 -23.18
N TYR A 507 22.27 17.97 -23.33
CA TYR A 507 23.11 19.12 -22.98
C TYR A 507 22.78 20.37 -23.82
N LYS A 508 22.45 20.20 -25.12
CA LYS A 508 22.00 21.32 -25.98
C LYS A 508 20.70 21.96 -25.49
N SER A 509 19.81 21.17 -24.89
CA SER A 509 18.56 21.66 -24.29
C SER A 509 18.73 22.33 -22.92
N VAL A 510 19.93 22.23 -22.32
CA VAL A 510 20.24 22.72 -20.97
C VAL A 510 21.54 23.55 -20.96
N PRO A 511 21.52 24.76 -21.54
CA PRO A 511 22.71 25.60 -21.57
C PRO A 511 23.10 26.05 -20.15
N GLY A 512 24.38 25.87 -19.79
CA GLY A 512 24.95 26.44 -18.56
C GLY A 512 25.01 25.50 -17.34
N LEU A 513 24.81 24.19 -17.51
CA LEU A 513 24.98 23.20 -16.43
C LEU A 513 26.46 22.91 -16.10
N ILE A 514 27.26 23.96 -15.92
CA ILE A 514 28.66 23.84 -15.51
C ILE A 514 28.79 24.21 -14.05
N ILE A 515 29.41 23.30 -13.29
CA ILE A 515 29.72 23.53 -11.89
C ILE A 515 30.81 24.59 -11.81
N LYS A 516 30.55 25.65 -11.03
CA LYS A 516 31.51 26.73 -10.83
C LYS A 516 32.84 26.17 -10.29
N PRO A 517 33.99 26.53 -10.88
CA PRO A 517 35.30 26.00 -10.48
C PRO A 517 35.60 26.15 -8.98
N ASN A 518 35.16 27.24 -8.35
CA ASN A 518 35.41 27.49 -6.92
C ASN A 518 34.76 26.44 -6.01
N ILE A 519 33.56 25.96 -6.36
CA ILE A 519 32.88 24.92 -5.58
C ILE A 519 33.62 23.59 -5.76
N LEU A 520 34.03 23.29 -7.00
CA LEU A 520 34.73 22.06 -7.33
C LEU A 520 36.12 21.98 -6.67
N LYS A 521 36.85 23.11 -6.57
CA LYS A 521 38.09 23.22 -5.78
C LYS A 521 37.87 22.77 -4.34
N SER A 522 36.83 23.28 -3.68
CA SER A 522 36.50 22.92 -2.30
C SER A 522 36.09 21.46 -2.15
N LEU A 523 35.32 20.90 -3.09
CA LEU A 523 34.91 19.50 -3.07
C LEU A 523 36.10 18.54 -3.22
N ILE A 524 37.07 18.85 -4.08
CA ILE A 524 38.29 18.05 -4.26
C ILE A 524 39.13 17.99 -2.97
N MET A 525 39.05 19.03 -2.14
CA MET A 525 39.76 19.10 -0.85
C MET A 525 39.01 18.40 0.30
N VAL A 526 37.78 17.91 0.09
CA VAL A 526 37.07 17.09 1.09
C VAL A 526 37.74 15.72 1.15
N PHE A 527 37.97 15.22 2.37
CA PHE A 527 38.68 13.96 2.62
C PHE A 527 37.84 12.68 2.35
N ASP A 528 37.19 12.60 1.19
CA ASP A 528 36.43 11.41 0.76
C ASP A 528 36.87 10.92 -0.65
N PRO A 529 37.23 9.63 -0.80
CA PRO A 529 37.68 9.08 -2.09
C PRO A 529 36.56 8.98 -3.14
N LEU A 530 35.31 8.72 -2.74
CA LEU A 530 34.19 8.58 -3.68
C LEU A 530 33.84 9.94 -4.31
N LEU A 531 33.84 10.99 -3.49
CA LEU A 531 33.63 12.36 -3.97
C LEU A 531 34.74 12.78 -4.93
N LEU A 532 36.01 12.54 -4.57
CA LEU A 532 37.14 12.82 -5.45
C LEU A 532 37.05 12.05 -6.77
N ASN A 533 36.68 10.77 -6.73
CA ASN A 533 36.47 9.93 -7.91
C ASN A 533 35.38 10.51 -8.83
N SER A 534 34.23 10.91 -8.29
CA SER A 534 33.18 11.58 -9.06
C SER A 534 33.61 12.95 -9.61
N CYS A 535 34.41 13.71 -8.87
CA CYS A 535 35.00 14.96 -9.37
C CYS A 535 35.95 14.71 -10.55
N CYS A 536 36.81 13.69 -10.47
CA CYS A 536 37.70 13.27 -11.56
C CYS A 536 36.92 12.83 -12.81
N LYS A 537 35.82 12.09 -12.63
CA LYS A 537 34.91 11.72 -13.71
C LYS A 537 34.29 12.95 -14.40
N TYR A 538 33.72 13.85 -13.60
CA TYR A 538 33.14 15.11 -14.09
C TYR A 538 34.17 15.94 -14.87
N LEU A 539 35.37 16.14 -14.32
CA LEU A 539 36.44 16.90 -14.98
C LEU A 539 36.84 16.28 -16.34
N THR A 540 36.94 14.96 -16.41
CA THR A 540 37.31 14.26 -17.64
C THR A 540 36.28 14.48 -18.75
N GLN A 541 35.00 14.33 -18.44
CA GLN A 541 33.92 14.43 -19.43
C GLN A 541 33.57 15.87 -19.80
N SER A 542 33.53 16.76 -18.80
CA SER A 542 33.21 18.18 -18.98
C SER A 542 34.17 18.91 -19.91
N LYS A 543 35.43 18.48 -20.04
CA LYS A 543 36.39 19.04 -20.99
C LYS A 543 35.94 18.90 -22.45
N GLY A 544 35.34 17.75 -22.81
CA GLY A 544 34.79 17.53 -24.15
C GLY A 544 33.67 18.52 -24.44
N ALA A 545 32.69 18.63 -23.54
CA ALA A 545 31.57 19.56 -23.69
C ALA A 545 32.00 21.04 -23.68
N LEU A 546 33.01 21.41 -22.89
CA LEU A 546 33.58 22.75 -22.86
C LEU A 546 34.25 23.12 -24.19
N SER A 547 34.93 22.17 -24.84
CA SER A 547 35.59 22.44 -26.11
C SER A 547 34.62 22.60 -27.29
N VAL A 548 33.44 21.98 -27.22
CA VAL A 548 32.47 21.92 -28.32
C VAL A 548 31.33 22.93 -28.16
N ASN A 549 30.81 23.13 -26.93
CA ASN A 549 29.53 23.78 -26.70
C ASN A 549 29.61 25.16 -26.01
N ILE A 550 30.71 25.50 -25.33
CA ILE A 550 30.83 26.75 -24.55
C ILE A 550 32.11 27.50 -24.95
N GLN A 551 31.97 28.75 -25.39
CA GLN A 551 33.09 29.58 -25.83
C GLN A 551 33.56 30.61 -24.78
N ASP A 552 33.12 30.50 -23.53
CA ASP A 552 33.58 31.36 -22.44
C ASP A 552 35.05 31.07 -22.10
N LYS A 553 35.93 31.98 -22.53
CA LYS A 553 37.38 31.86 -22.37
C LYS A 553 37.81 31.85 -20.90
N ASP A 554 37.12 32.56 -20.02
CA ASP A 554 37.49 32.65 -18.60
C ASP A 554 37.14 31.36 -17.88
N LEU A 555 35.98 30.79 -18.18
CA LEU A 555 35.55 29.53 -17.60
C LEU A 555 36.41 28.35 -18.09
N ILE A 556 36.77 28.31 -19.39
CA ILE A 556 37.73 27.33 -19.94
C ILE A 556 39.09 27.47 -19.25
N ARG A 557 39.58 28.70 -19.07
CA ARG A 557 40.84 28.97 -18.38
C ARG A 557 40.81 28.47 -16.93
N CYS A 558 39.75 28.76 -16.18
CA CYS A 558 39.58 28.30 -14.81
C CYS A 558 39.49 26.77 -14.74
N HIS A 559 38.79 26.14 -15.67
CA HIS A 559 38.68 24.69 -15.75
C HIS A 559 40.04 24.03 -16.05
N ASN A 560 40.80 24.55 -17.02
CA ASN A 560 42.14 24.06 -17.32
C ASN A 560 43.11 24.24 -16.14
N GLN A 561 43.00 25.35 -15.41
CA GLN A 561 43.77 25.54 -14.17
C GLN A 561 43.40 24.47 -13.12
N LEU A 562 42.11 24.14 -12.98
CA LEU A 562 41.67 23.10 -12.06
C LEU A 562 42.19 21.71 -12.44
N LEU A 563 42.25 21.37 -13.73
CA LEU A 563 42.88 20.13 -14.21
C LEU A 563 44.37 20.07 -13.83
N LEU A 564 45.09 21.19 -14.01
CA LEU A 564 46.50 21.29 -13.65
C LEU A 564 46.72 21.18 -12.14
N ASP A 565 45.93 21.87 -11.34
CA ASP A 565 46.00 21.81 -9.88
C ASP A 565 45.71 20.40 -9.37
N THR A 566 44.68 19.74 -9.89
CA THR A 566 44.30 18.37 -9.51
C THR A 566 45.38 17.35 -9.89
N THR A 567 45.97 17.45 -11.09
CA THR A 567 47.08 16.58 -11.48
C THR A 567 48.36 16.83 -10.68
N ASN A 568 48.60 18.08 -10.26
CA ASN A 568 49.71 18.42 -9.36
C ASN A 568 49.49 17.89 -7.95
N TYR A 569 48.25 17.94 -7.45
CA TYR A 569 47.84 17.44 -6.14
C TYR A 569 47.94 15.90 -6.03
N LEU A 570 47.54 15.19 -7.10
CA LEU A 570 47.48 13.71 -7.08
C LEU A 570 48.74 13.01 -7.61
N TRP A 571 49.51 13.61 -8.51
CA TRP A 571 50.63 12.89 -9.15
C TRP A 571 51.92 13.70 -9.34
N ARG A 572 51.87 14.84 -10.03
CA ARG A 572 53.07 15.54 -10.53
C ARG A 572 53.91 16.18 -9.42
N ASN A 573 53.31 16.52 -8.27
CA ASN A 573 53.96 17.16 -7.13
C ASN A 573 54.84 18.38 -7.52
N LYS A 574 54.41 19.17 -8.51
CA LYS A 574 55.04 20.45 -8.92
C LYS A 574 54.44 21.66 -8.18
N ILE A 575 53.95 21.43 -6.97
CA ILE A 575 53.13 22.39 -6.21
C ILE A 575 53.98 23.58 -5.77
N LEU A 576 55.19 23.36 -5.24
CA LEU A 576 56.06 24.45 -4.79
C LEU A 576 56.60 25.32 -5.94
N SER A 577 56.56 24.83 -7.18
CA SER A 577 56.94 25.59 -8.37
C SER A 577 55.79 26.40 -8.98
N SER A 578 54.54 26.19 -8.56
CA SER A 578 53.40 26.99 -9.02
C SER A 578 53.19 28.23 -8.14
N ARG A 579 52.41 29.20 -8.66
CA ARG A 579 52.03 30.41 -7.89
C ARG A 579 50.97 30.12 -6.83
N SER A 580 50.05 29.21 -7.14
CA SER A 580 48.95 28.78 -6.27
C SER A 580 48.58 27.34 -6.55
N LEU A 581 47.88 26.72 -5.61
CA LEU A 581 47.19 25.44 -5.75
C LEU A 581 45.77 25.61 -5.21
N PHE A 582 44.75 25.40 -6.05
CA PHE A 582 43.34 25.62 -5.68
C PHE A 582 43.09 27.03 -5.08
N ASP A 583 43.73 28.06 -5.67
CA ASP A 583 43.76 29.46 -5.21
C ASP A 583 44.44 29.73 -3.87
N ILE A 584 45.02 28.70 -3.23
CA ILE A 584 45.85 28.85 -2.03
C ILE A 584 47.28 29.20 -2.45
N SER A 585 47.86 30.21 -1.82
CA SER A 585 49.24 30.64 -2.08
C SER A 585 50.24 29.52 -1.74
N THR A 586 51.16 29.23 -2.67
CA THR A 586 52.20 28.21 -2.42
C THR A 586 53.18 28.61 -1.32
N LYS A 587 53.29 29.91 -1.00
CA LYS A 587 54.03 30.39 0.18
C LYS A 587 53.41 29.88 1.48
N PHE A 588 52.08 29.91 1.57
CA PHE A 588 51.35 29.41 2.74
C PHE A 588 51.51 27.89 2.85
N ILE A 589 51.31 27.17 1.73
CA ILE A 589 51.47 25.70 1.70
C ILE A 589 52.88 25.31 2.14
N LYS A 590 53.91 26.01 1.66
CA LYS A 590 55.29 25.76 2.04
C LYS A 590 55.51 25.92 3.55
N GLN A 591 55.00 26.99 4.14
CA GLN A 591 55.07 27.20 5.60
C GLN A 591 54.38 26.08 6.39
N VAL A 592 53.22 25.61 5.92
CA VAL A 592 52.53 24.48 6.56
C VAL A 592 53.38 23.21 6.47
N VAL A 593 53.87 22.86 5.28
CA VAL A 593 54.68 21.66 5.05
C VAL A 593 56.00 21.68 5.83
N ASP A 594 56.67 22.83 5.91
CA ASP A 594 57.93 22.97 6.64
C ASP A 594 57.73 22.71 8.15
N ASN A 595 56.57 23.15 8.68
CA ASN A 595 56.17 22.97 10.09
C ASN A 595 55.59 21.58 10.41
N LEU A 596 55.32 20.73 9.42
CA LEU A 596 54.87 19.36 9.68
C LEU A 596 56.02 18.52 10.27
N TYR A 597 55.74 17.80 11.35
CA TYR A 597 56.68 16.86 11.94
C TYR A 597 56.64 15.52 11.18
N LEU A 598 57.67 15.30 10.36
CA LEU A 598 57.88 14.08 9.56
C LEU A 598 59.35 13.66 9.73
N PRO A 599 59.68 12.82 10.73
CA PRO A 599 61.06 12.60 11.18
C PRO A 599 61.97 11.87 10.16
N ASP A 600 61.40 11.11 9.22
CA ASP A 600 62.14 10.24 8.28
C ASP A 600 62.00 10.65 6.79
N CYS A 601 61.67 11.92 6.52
CA CYS A 601 61.32 12.40 5.17
C CYS A 601 62.33 13.42 4.61
N ASP A 602 63.16 13.00 3.65
CA ASP A 602 64.12 13.87 2.95
C ASP A 602 63.43 15.01 2.15
N LYS A 603 62.20 14.77 1.65
CA LYS A 603 61.40 15.72 0.86
C LYS A 603 59.95 15.73 1.34
N LYS A 604 59.67 16.51 2.38
CA LYS A 604 58.34 16.62 3.00
C LYS A 604 57.24 16.98 1.98
N ASP A 605 57.53 17.86 1.04
CA ASP A 605 56.62 18.31 -0.01
C ASP A 605 56.16 17.18 -0.94
N LYS A 606 57.09 16.31 -1.37
CA LYS A 606 56.76 15.18 -2.24
C LYS A 606 56.01 14.05 -1.53
N ASN A 607 56.03 14.04 -0.21
CA ASN A 607 55.42 12.99 0.60
C ASN A 607 54.01 13.36 1.07
N VAL A 608 53.74 14.65 1.29
CA VAL A 608 52.40 15.16 1.67
C VAL A 608 51.45 15.19 0.48
N PHE A 609 51.98 15.40 -0.73
CA PHE A 609 51.19 15.44 -1.96
C PHE A 609 51.45 14.21 -2.82
N GLY A 610 50.46 13.80 -3.61
CA GLY A 610 50.49 12.57 -4.40
C GLY A 610 49.59 11.46 -3.84
N LEU A 611 49.26 10.46 -4.66
CA LEU A 611 48.33 9.38 -4.28
C LEU A 611 48.54 8.76 -2.88
N PRO A 612 49.76 8.40 -2.45
CA PRO A 612 49.93 7.84 -1.10
C PRO A 612 49.87 8.90 0.02
N GLY A 613 50.19 10.16 -0.27
CA GLY A 613 50.28 11.25 0.70
C GLY A 613 48.97 11.98 0.95
N VAL A 614 48.10 12.02 -0.07
CA VAL A 614 46.80 12.68 0.04
C VAL A 614 45.87 11.84 0.94
N PRO A 615 45.24 12.44 1.98
CA PRO A 615 44.39 11.70 2.92
C PRO A 615 43.25 10.91 2.27
N THR A 616 42.69 11.41 1.16
CA THR A 616 41.60 10.72 0.43
C THR A 616 42.04 9.39 -0.17
N THR A 617 43.26 9.30 -0.69
CA THR A 617 43.75 8.16 -1.46
C THR A 617 44.76 7.30 -0.71
N GLY A 618 45.34 7.77 0.39
CA GLY A 618 46.40 7.07 1.13
C GLY A 618 45.99 5.66 1.60
N PHE A 619 44.81 5.52 2.22
CA PHE A 619 44.31 4.20 2.63
C PHE A 619 43.96 3.31 1.42
N VAL A 620 43.38 3.88 0.37
CA VAL A 620 43.05 3.12 -0.86
C VAL A 620 44.32 2.64 -1.56
N PHE A 621 45.38 3.43 -1.51
CA PHE A 621 46.71 3.06 -2.01
C PHE A 621 47.25 1.83 -1.27
N LEU A 622 47.21 1.84 0.07
CA LEU A 622 47.57 0.68 0.89
C LEU A 622 46.74 -0.57 0.51
N GLN A 623 45.42 -0.44 0.38
CA GLN A 623 44.55 -1.56 0.00
C GLN A 623 44.86 -2.12 -1.38
N ALA A 624 45.15 -1.26 -2.36
CA ALA A 624 45.56 -1.68 -3.69
C ALA A 624 46.91 -2.43 -3.68
N VAL A 625 47.86 -1.99 -2.86
CA VAL A 625 49.14 -2.69 -2.67
C VAL A 625 48.91 -4.09 -2.08
N ARG A 626 48.07 -4.21 -1.04
CA ARG A 626 47.73 -5.52 -0.44
C ARG A 626 47.05 -6.46 -1.42
N ARG A 627 46.19 -5.92 -2.28
CA ARG A 627 45.54 -6.69 -3.35
C ARG A 627 46.55 -7.18 -4.39
N LEU A 628 47.48 -6.33 -4.82
CA LEU A 628 48.56 -6.70 -5.73
C LEU A 628 49.46 -7.79 -5.15
N GLU A 629 49.84 -7.68 -3.87
CA GLU A 629 50.62 -8.69 -3.17
C GLU A 629 49.88 -10.03 -3.11
N GLY A 630 48.58 -10.01 -2.82
CA GLY A 630 47.74 -11.21 -2.80
C GLY A 630 47.59 -11.86 -4.18
N THR A 631 47.39 -11.07 -5.24
CA THR A 631 47.23 -11.61 -6.61
C THR A 631 48.52 -12.19 -7.18
N HIS A 632 49.67 -11.63 -6.82
CA HIS A 632 50.98 -12.10 -7.27
C HIS A 632 51.61 -13.14 -6.32
N GLY A 633 50.93 -13.50 -5.22
CA GLY A 633 51.43 -14.49 -4.26
C GLY A 633 52.73 -14.06 -3.57
N ALA A 634 52.90 -12.77 -3.30
CA ALA A 634 54.10 -12.23 -2.66
C ALA A 634 54.31 -12.85 -1.27
N ARG A 635 55.55 -13.27 -0.96
CA ARG A 635 55.93 -13.86 0.34
C ARG A 635 56.26 -12.79 1.38
N SER A 636 56.69 -11.62 0.93
CA SER A 636 56.96 -10.43 1.74
C SER A 636 55.92 -9.34 1.46
N HIS A 637 55.66 -8.51 2.45
CA HIS A 637 54.67 -7.42 2.36
C HIS A 637 55.31 -6.06 2.60
N TYR A 638 54.92 -5.06 1.81
CA TYR A 638 55.38 -3.69 1.99
C TYR A 638 54.89 -3.11 3.33
N ASN A 639 55.84 -2.79 4.21
CA ASN A 639 55.58 -2.35 5.59
C ASN A 639 56.26 -1.02 5.97
N THR A 640 56.96 -0.38 5.03
CA THR A 640 57.59 0.92 5.22
C THR A 640 56.69 2.05 4.75
N ASP A 641 57.11 3.30 4.98
CA ASP A 641 56.40 4.47 4.47
C ASP A 641 56.30 4.46 2.92
N TYR A 642 55.20 4.96 2.39
CA TYR A 642 54.96 5.10 0.95
C TYR A 642 55.69 6.32 0.37
N THR A 643 57.01 6.33 0.53
CA THR A 643 57.93 7.38 0.08
C THR A 643 59.08 6.75 -0.68
N SER A 644 59.84 7.56 -1.44
CA SER A 644 61.02 7.05 -2.13
C SER A 644 62.11 6.55 -1.18
N SER A 645 62.25 7.17 0.00
CA SER A 645 63.17 6.72 1.05
C SER A 645 62.68 5.42 1.70
N GLY A 646 61.38 5.32 1.99
CA GLY A 646 60.74 4.10 2.49
C GLY A 646 60.90 2.93 1.53
N PHE A 647 60.67 3.15 0.24
CA PHE A 647 60.81 2.11 -0.79
C PHE A 647 62.24 1.57 -0.90
N LYS A 648 63.24 2.45 -0.82
CA LYS A 648 64.66 2.04 -0.79
C LYS A 648 65.00 1.25 0.48
N LYS A 649 64.48 1.67 1.64
CA LYS A 649 64.63 0.92 2.91
C LYS A 649 63.99 -0.47 2.81
N PHE A 650 62.80 -0.58 2.22
CA PHE A 650 62.14 -1.87 2.01
C PHE A 650 62.93 -2.78 1.07
N LYS A 651 63.33 -2.30 -0.11
CA LYS A 651 64.10 -3.09 -1.09
C LYS A 651 65.47 -3.53 -0.57
N SER A 652 66.11 -2.74 0.29
CA SER A 652 67.38 -3.11 0.92
C SER A 652 67.23 -4.16 2.04
N ASN A 653 66.05 -4.27 2.64
CA ASN A 653 65.74 -5.25 3.68
C ASN A 653 65.15 -6.56 3.13
N GLN A 654 65.04 -6.74 1.81
CA GLN A 654 64.56 -7.99 1.21
C GLN A 654 65.69 -9.04 1.18
N GLU A 655 65.42 -10.22 1.75
CA GLU A 655 66.39 -11.33 1.84
C GLU A 655 66.60 -12.02 0.48
N GLU A 656 65.55 -12.24 -0.33
CA GLU A 656 65.68 -12.79 -1.69
C GLU A 656 65.10 -11.87 -2.78
N LYS A 657 65.80 -11.80 -3.93
CA LYS A 657 65.31 -11.13 -5.15
C LYS A 657 64.16 -11.95 -5.75
N GLY A 658 62.93 -11.68 -5.31
CA GLY A 658 61.73 -12.34 -5.81
C GLY A 658 60.62 -12.56 -4.78
N ASP A 659 60.86 -12.23 -3.51
CA ASP A 659 59.86 -12.39 -2.44
C ASP A 659 58.69 -11.40 -2.50
N TRP A 660 58.71 -10.45 -3.42
CA TRP A 660 57.67 -9.46 -3.62
C TRP A 660 57.34 -9.32 -5.11
N LEU A 661 56.62 -8.26 -5.48
CA LEU A 661 56.30 -7.95 -6.87
C LEU A 661 57.56 -7.91 -7.74
N HIS A 662 57.61 -8.79 -8.74
CA HIS A 662 58.65 -8.84 -9.76
C HIS A 662 58.57 -7.58 -10.65
N ASP A 663 59.70 -7.17 -11.23
CA ASP A 663 59.78 -6.07 -12.21
C ASP A 663 59.46 -4.66 -11.69
N ILE A 664 59.72 -4.38 -10.40
CA ILE A 664 59.63 -3.03 -9.84
C ILE A 664 60.99 -2.60 -9.27
N GLU A 665 61.68 -1.70 -9.96
CA GLU A 665 63.01 -1.20 -9.57
C GLU A 665 62.97 0.15 -8.85
N ASP A 666 62.02 1.02 -9.20
CA ASP A 666 61.91 2.37 -8.63
C ASP A 666 60.51 2.66 -8.04
N PHE A 667 60.46 3.63 -7.13
CA PHE A 667 59.23 4.06 -6.48
C PHE A 667 58.21 4.65 -7.46
N ASP A 668 58.66 5.33 -8.53
CA ASP A 668 57.73 5.84 -9.55
C ASP A 668 57.12 4.71 -10.38
N GLU A 669 57.83 3.60 -10.59
CA GLU A 669 57.28 2.39 -11.19
C GLU A 669 56.29 1.70 -10.26
N PHE A 670 56.62 1.59 -8.97
CA PHE A 670 55.69 1.09 -7.96
C PHE A 670 54.36 1.86 -7.95
N ARG A 671 54.42 3.20 -7.95
CA ARG A 671 53.24 4.05 -8.03
C ARG A 671 52.42 3.81 -9.31
N ARG A 672 53.08 3.54 -10.44
CA ARG A 672 52.40 3.25 -11.72
C ARG A 672 51.67 1.91 -11.68
N VAL A 673 52.28 0.87 -11.10
CA VAL A 673 51.64 -0.44 -10.93
C VAL A 673 50.41 -0.33 -10.02
N VAL A 674 50.51 0.41 -8.90
CA VAL A 674 49.36 0.66 -8.01
C VAL A 674 48.27 1.48 -8.71
N LEU A 675 48.64 2.48 -9.52
CA LEU A 675 47.68 3.25 -10.31
C LEU A 675 46.96 2.38 -11.36
N LYS A 676 47.66 1.39 -11.94
CA LYS A 676 47.03 0.40 -12.82
C LYS A 676 46.01 -0.43 -12.04
N GLU A 677 46.32 -0.85 -10.81
CA GLU A 677 45.36 -1.56 -9.95
C GLU A 677 44.14 -0.71 -9.60
N PHE A 678 44.29 0.62 -9.44
CA PHE A 678 43.15 1.52 -9.20
C PHE A 678 42.08 1.43 -10.30
N THR A 679 42.45 1.08 -11.54
CA THR A 679 41.47 0.89 -12.64
C THR A 679 40.50 -0.26 -12.38
N SER A 680 40.86 -1.22 -11.52
CA SER A 680 40.05 -2.36 -11.10
C SER A 680 39.23 -2.11 -9.83
N ILE A 681 39.41 -0.96 -9.17
CA ILE A 681 38.75 -0.60 -7.92
C ILE A 681 37.73 0.50 -8.21
N ASP A 682 36.43 0.16 -8.19
CA ASP A 682 35.35 1.07 -8.59
C ASP A 682 35.34 2.42 -7.87
N CYS A 683 35.72 2.47 -6.59
CA CYS A 683 35.70 3.70 -5.80
C CYS A 683 36.78 4.73 -6.18
N VAL A 684 37.83 4.32 -6.91
CA VAL A 684 38.94 5.21 -7.34
C VAL A 684 39.32 5.06 -8.82
N LYS A 685 38.58 4.25 -9.57
CA LYS A 685 38.79 3.99 -10.99
C LYS A 685 38.88 5.27 -11.82
N GLU A 686 37.99 6.22 -11.58
CA GLU A 686 37.92 7.47 -12.33
C GLU A 686 39.09 8.41 -12.01
N ILE A 687 39.71 8.27 -10.82
CA ILE A 687 40.96 8.96 -10.50
C ILE A 687 42.08 8.46 -11.43
N ALA A 688 42.16 7.14 -11.63
CA ALA A 688 43.13 6.56 -12.56
C ALA A 688 42.86 6.98 -14.01
N VAL A 689 41.61 6.87 -14.47
CA VAL A 689 41.20 7.31 -15.82
C VAL A 689 41.54 8.78 -16.04
N PHE A 690 41.27 9.66 -15.07
CA PHE A 690 41.60 11.07 -15.12
C PHE A 690 43.11 11.30 -15.29
N LEU A 691 43.93 10.62 -14.48
CA LEU A 691 45.39 10.73 -14.56
C LEU A 691 45.92 10.23 -15.90
N TYR A 692 45.45 9.07 -16.38
CA TYR A 692 45.83 8.57 -17.72
C TYR A 692 45.40 9.53 -18.83
N THR A 693 44.22 10.15 -18.74
CA THR A 693 43.72 11.06 -19.79
C THR A 693 44.55 12.35 -19.88
N PHE A 694 45.00 12.91 -18.76
CA PHE A 694 45.65 14.23 -18.73
C PHE A 694 47.19 14.20 -18.59
N LEU A 695 47.77 13.05 -18.23
CA LEU A 695 49.22 12.90 -18.09
C LEU A 695 49.81 12.08 -19.23
N LYS A 696 50.36 12.78 -20.23
CA LYS A 696 51.12 12.14 -21.33
C LYS A 696 52.27 11.23 -20.86
N SER A 697 52.81 11.48 -19.67
CA SER A 697 53.87 10.66 -19.05
C SER A 697 53.38 9.29 -18.57
N LEU A 698 52.06 9.06 -18.51
CA LEU A 698 51.44 7.80 -18.08
C LEU A 698 50.79 7.06 -19.25
N THR A 699 50.42 7.76 -20.34
CA THR A 699 49.76 7.18 -21.51
C THR A 699 50.64 6.27 -22.36
N SER A 700 51.97 6.33 -22.22
CA SER A 700 52.90 5.53 -23.04
C SER A 700 52.92 4.03 -22.70
N ASN A 701 52.27 3.62 -21.60
CA ASN A 701 52.33 2.27 -21.04
C ASN A 701 50.95 1.63 -20.83
N LEU A 702 49.93 2.10 -21.56
CA LEU A 702 48.63 1.43 -21.64
C LEU A 702 48.66 0.30 -22.66
#